data_AF-A0A2G7GHY9-F1
#
_entry.id   AF-A0A2G7GHY9-F1
#
_cell.length_a   1.000
_cell.length_b   1.000
_cell.length_c   1.000
_cell.angle_alpha   90.00
_cell.angle_beta   90.00
_cell.angle_gamma   90.00
#
_symmetry.space_group_name_H-M   'P 1'
#
loop_
_entity.id
_entity.type
_entity.pdbx_description
1 polymer ?
#
loop_
_entity_poly.entity_id
_entity_poly.type
_entity_poly.pdbx_seq_one_letter_code
_entity_poly.pdbx_strand_id
1 'polypeptide(L)'
;MSDLAVNYWRELISGALTFSFDAFQQVITLPYGLWLALLVVLLSGLSLAVGQSIILFINRVKPRRFAFSLLLNAVLFTFGFIFLALSTWLICRLPWSTRVSFLTLVKVLGLGYTPLLFSFLGALPYFGYPINNILAVWNLLAMVVGFAVVAQVDTGSALIYIALGWVVKQVLTGTIGQPIARLGYSLADRVAGVDLANTRQELRERVLTGVRPATPIMTASQTPLPERQLIQIPRRSAPEAARTVAQSLITQPIASTTLNITQRIETSDPLVQLKHQTRGISQPLKLAMSLLVMAIAFAIVLVLLRPIRNGLFGWYKELSGLLRLVFDLVWIGVVAIVFAGILAPLESLGWWAGWYGDDLDTATANTESAAAQPANRTINRYVVYLDGIAQSGDKYTPDIEDFLAALQPALPKDVELIQGLMMYSVLNKPLDQDRPLAFLWKMADKVRWTNPAALLGLLVNLRNTIIVAVSSDKRYGPIYNQGIAQVIFDGLVERGYQPGSGVPITLIGYSGGGEMSVAAAPYLKRSTGASIDVISLGGVMSANNNFLKLEQLYHIVGDKDTVERMGPIMFPGRWKIFVLSYWNRGKRKGKITILSAGPVGHQVPGGYMDPQATLLDGRTYLQQTIEIILQILRGEALRADQSISRQTSHYALYQAAAFNRPDYYPIAQTVDLKWYRPIGDWMGRLILPKLEVRSLVQGVLFEVHHAPKEYRHLIGQTVKLRWVDHPDVQKLVQAVTKDVHFSADAEFSSRYGGSIHPDRLNHWQQVDPLESLAGAHPVDDLIVKLDRAVEVTEDALYINSTPIQITGRFYALVRFVQAVGGTEQFQVIHFDRVARQFNGKVELMHLPQVILAKAYGSYPSTTRDLEKSPFNETGWYVYGAKDAQDIFVVQSLAPRVLFRLQPEAVVFGRKAAYTYIRKRAWANIVEQKGKISSVLCPSRLNGTDAAIKVAIDGWQVGDRALVVHTYGGIGGKKKEPAAATPIFFGHFAYGLAEVVRDPLADELRFDICYHQVYTQNTDGLIAGTLHWSRYMGDRQFGWVGTRPTCDILIKLDAFTNTYTINNVTVSPLDLMMRQLQVMTARYRIGDGTGGTYVGPANNCSQDSNQALFASIRTTARILRENPQVLQMLLQEVDQEQRFKKLQLLGKDLEGKLQSLGGSRTDWEKNEYNLGSTLEDNPLRNLWTGLGSWQTMLPRKASDTIVQTFLKYGASVWILRTNQIGGYDPDTEPIAPITL
;
A
#
# COMPACT_ATOMS: atom_id res chain seq x y z
N MET A 1 -17.40 -52.65 29.63
CA MET A 1 -18.71 -52.20 29.10
C MET A 1 -19.24 -53.30 28.19
N SER A 2 -20.53 -53.60 28.20
CA SER A 2 -21.13 -54.56 27.26
C SER A 2 -21.28 -53.96 25.86
N ASP A 3 -21.33 -54.79 24.82
CA ASP A 3 -21.53 -54.33 23.43
C ASP A 3 -22.79 -53.47 23.25
N LEU A 4 -23.84 -53.76 24.03
CA LEU A 4 -25.07 -52.96 24.09
C LEU A 4 -24.78 -51.47 24.32
N ALA A 5 -23.94 -51.14 25.32
CA ALA A 5 -23.60 -49.76 25.65
C ALA A 5 -22.78 -49.07 24.56
N VAL A 6 -21.93 -49.83 23.86
CA VAL A 6 -21.12 -49.33 22.74
C VAL A 6 -21.97 -49.08 21.50
N ASN A 7 -23.03 -49.87 21.28
CA ASN A 7 -23.96 -49.67 20.17
C ASN A 7 -24.89 -48.49 20.40
N TYR A 8 -25.52 -48.36 21.59
CA TYR A 8 -26.30 -47.15 21.93
C TYR A 8 -25.48 -45.86 21.79
N TRP A 9 -24.19 -45.87 22.19
CA TRP A 9 -23.32 -44.70 22.04
C TRP A 9 -23.07 -44.33 20.56
N ARG A 10 -22.96 -45.33 19.66
CA ARG A 10 -22.82 -45.12 18.21
C ARG A 10 -24.11 -44.57 17.60
N GLU A 11 -25.28 -45.07 18.02
CA GLU A 11 -26.59 -44.64 17.54
C GLU A 11 -26.87 -43.19 17.91
N LEU A 12 -26.63 -42.79 19.17
CA LEU A 12 -26.74 -41.40 19.60
C LEU A 12 -25.80 -40.47 18.83
N ILE A 13 -24.53 -40.86 18.63
CA ILE A 13 -23.56 -40.07 17.85
C ILE A 13 -23.98 -39.95 16.39
N SER A 14 -24.45 -41.03 15.77
CA SER A 14 -24.92 -41.01 14.39
C SER A 14 -26.15 -40.12 14.24
N GLY A 15 -27.13 -40.24 15.14
CA GLY A 15 -28.34 -39.43 15.14
C GLY A 15 -28.07 -37.95 15.41
N ALA A 16 -27.12 -37.62 16.29
CA ALA A 16 -26.70 -36.24 16.52
C ALA A 16 -26.05 -35.60 15.28
N LEU A 17 -25.30 -36.39 14.49
CA LEU A 17 -24.70 -35.95 13.22
C LEU A 17 -25.76 -35.78 12.12
N THR A 18 -26.79 -36.63 12.07
CA THR A 18 -27.87 -36.57 11.08
C THR A 18 -29.09 -35.76 11.52
N PHE A 19 -29.01 -35.05 12.66
CA PHE A 19 -30.10 -34.26 13.25
C PHE A 19 -31.38 -35.06 13.58
N SER A 20 -31.26 -36.35 13.90
CA SER A 20 -32.37 -37.20 14.34
C SER A 20 -32.97 -36.70 15.66
N PHE A 21 -34.29 -36.44 15.64
CA PHE A 21 -35.05 -36.01 16.81
C PHE A 21 -35.06 -37.10 17.89
N ASP A 22 -35.15 -38.37 17.49
CA ASP A 22 -35.18 -39.52 18.40
C ASP A 22 -33.90 -39.64 19.24
N ALA A 23 -32.73 -39.41 18.64
CA ALA A 23 -31.45 -39.45 19.36
C ALA A 23 -31.38 -38.37 20.47
N PHE A 24 -31.93 -37.18 20.21
CA PHE A 24 -32.02 -36.12 21.22
C PHE A 24 -33.09 -36.39 22.29
N GLN A 25 -34.09 -37.24 22.04
CA GLN A 25 -35.00 -37.74 23.08
C GLN A 25 -34.34 -38.87 23.90
N GLN A 26 -33.71 -39.85 23.26
CA GLN A 26 -33.10 -41.02 23.90
C GLN A 26 -32.00 -40.66 24.91
N VAL A 27 -31.19 -39.63 24.65
CA VAL A 27 -30.16 -39.19 25.62
C VAL A 27 -30.76 -38.68 26.94
N ILE A 28 -32.02 -38.22 26.92
CA ILE A 28 -32.76 -37.75 28.10
C ILE A 28 -33.17 -38.92 28.99
N THR A 29 -33.71 -39.99 28.41
CA THR A 29 -34.22 -41.17 29.13
C THR A 29 -33.12 -42.13 29.57
N LEU A 30 -31.97 -42.15 28.88
CA LEU A 30 -30.84 -43.01 29.25
C LEU A 30 -30.25 -42.65 30.64
N PRO A 31 -30.08 -43.65 31.55
CA PRO A 31 -29.54 -43.43 32.90
C PRO A 31 -28.18 -42.74 32.91
N TYR A 32 -27.28 -43.16 32.01
CA TYR A 32 -25.92 -42.61 31.90
C TYR A 32 -25.81 -41.39 30.96
N GLY A 33 -26.93 -40.88 30.41
CA GLY A 33 -26.93 -39.86 29.37
C GLY A 33 -26.22 -38.55 29.74
N LEU A 34 -26.19 -38.18 31.03
CA LEU A 34 -25.47 -36.99 31.50
C LEU A 34 -23.94 -37.17 31.40
N TRP A 35 -23.45 -38.36 31.78
CA TRP A 35 -22.02 -38.70 31.68
C TRP A 35 -21.58 -38.80 30.21
N LEU A 36 -22.42 -39.38 29.34
CA LEU A 36 -22.17 -39.43 27.90
C LEU A 36 -22.08 -38.04 27.28
N ALA A 37 -22.99 -37.12 27.61
CA ALA A 37 -22.98 -35.75 27.10
C ALA A 37 -21.73 -34.96 27.53
N LEU A 38 -21.34 -35.07 28.81
CA LEU A 38 -20.11 -34.45 29.32
C LEU A 38 -18.84 -35.06 28.69
N LEU A 39 -18.83 -36.38 28.45
CA LEU A 39 -17.74 -37.05 27.74
C LEU A 39 -17.61 -36.56 26.27
N VAL A 40 -18.73 -36.42 25.55
CA VAL A 40 -18.73 -35.87 24.17
C VAL A 40 -18.16 -34.46 24.14
N VAL A 41 -18.54 -33.59 25.09
CA VAL A 41 -17.98 -32.23 25.22
C VAL A 41 -16.48 -32.26 25.54
N LEU A 42 -16.04 -33.09 26.49
CA LEU A 42 -14.64 -33.19 26.89
C LEU A 42 -13.75 -33.70 25.74
N LEU A 43 -14.20 -34.74 25.03
CA LEU A 43 -13.51 -35.26 23.85
C LEU A 43 -13.51 -34.25 22.69
N SER A 44 -14.58 -33.47 22.54
CA SER A 44 -14.64 -32.37 21.57
C SER A 44 -13.66 -31.23 21.91
N GLY A 45 -13.54 -30.88 23.19
CA GLY A 45 -12.56 -29.91 23.67
C GLY A 45 -11.12 -30.38 23.45
N LEU A 46 -10.83 -31.67 23.69
CA LEU A 46 -9.53 -32.27 23.41
C LEU A 46 -9.23 -32.30 21.90
N SER A 47 -10.22 -32.68 21.08
CA SER A 47 -10.13 -32.67 19.62
C SER A 47 -9.84 -31.27 19.08
N LEU A 48 -10.50 -30.24 19.62
CA LEU A 48 -10.27 -28.84 19.28
C LEU A 48 -8.89 -28.35 19.74
N ALA A 49 -8.46 -28.73 20.94
CA ALA A 49 -7.12 -28.41 21.45
C ALA A 49 -6.02 -29.03 20.58
N VAL A 50 -6.21 -30.27 20.09
CA VAL A 50 -5.31 -30.89 19.10
C VAL A 50 -5.33 -30.12 17.78
N GLY A 51 -6.52 -29.75 17.27
CA GLY A 51 -6.68 -28.94 16.06
C GLY A 51 -6.08 -27.53 16.13
N GLN A 52 -5.90 -26.99 17.34
CA GLN A 52 -5.32 -25.67 17.62
C GLN A 52 -3.90 -25.73 18.24
N SER A 53 -3.32 -26.94 18.35
CA SER A 53 -2.06 -27.21 19.07
C SER A 53 -0.85 -26.38 18.62
N ILE A 54 -0.89 -25.80 17.42
CA ILE A 54 0.11 -24.84 16.91
C ILE A 54 0.42 -23.70 17.90
N ILE A 55 -0.55 -23.26 18.70
CA ILE A 55 -0.36 -22.18 19.70
C ILE A 55 0.68 -22.61 20.76
N LEU A 56 0.72 -23.88 21.13
CA LEU A 56 1.71 -24.42 22.08
C LEU A 56 3.11 -24.51 21.44
N PHE A 57 3.20 -24.78 20.13
CA PHE A 57 4.46 -24.77 19.39
C PHE A 57 5.03 -23.35 19.20
N ILE A 58 4.19 -22.37 18.84
CA ILE A 58 4.62 -20.97 18.70
C ILE A 58 5.24 -20.46 20.00
N ASN A 59 4.67 -20.85 21.14
CA ASN A 59 5.15 -20.52 22.48
C ASN A 59 6.28 -21.44 23.00
N ARG A 60 6.90 -22.28 22.15
CA ARG A 60 8.01 -23.20 22.46
C ARG A 60 7.77 -24.14 23.67
N VAL A 61 6.53 -24.62 23.86
CA VAL A 61 6.18 -25.51 24.99
C VAL A 61 6.93 -26.85 24.88
N LYS A 62 7.57 -27.30 25.97
CA LYS A 62 8.36 -28.56 26.00
C LYS A 62 7.44 -29.80 25.91
N PRO A 63 7.83 -30.89 25.22
CA PRO A 63 6.95 -32.03 24.92
C PRO A 63 6.20 -32.66 26.09
N ARG A 64 6.83 -32.76 27.28
CA ARG A 64 6.15 -33.29 28.49
C ARG A 64 5.01 -32.39 28.99
N ARG A 65 5.10 -31.08 28.79
CA ARG A 65 4.08 -30.08 29.20
C ARG A 65 2.97 -29.91 28.16
N PHE A 66 3.28 -30.15 26.89
CA PHE A 66 2.33 -30.10 25.77
C PHE A 66 1.10 -30.99 26.01
N ALA A 67 1.28 -32.24 26.46
CA ALA A 67 0.18 -33.17 26.74
C ALA A 67 -0.77 -32.67 27.86
N PHE A 68 -0.21 -32.17 28.97
CA PHE A 68 -1.00 -31.59 30.05
C PHE A 68 -1.72 -30.29 29.63
N SER A 69 -1.11 -29.49 28.75
CA SER A 69 -1.71 -28.28 28.20
C SER A 69 -2.94 -28.60 27.33
N LEU A 70 -2.88 -29.68 26.52
CA LEU A 70 -4.04 -30.17 25.75
C LEU A 70 -5.19 -30.64 26.65
N LEU A 71 -4.88 -31.42 27.70
CA LEU A 71 -5.88 -31.89 28.66
C LEU A 71 -6.52 -30.73 29.45
N LEU A 72 -5.72 -29.75 29.89
CA LEU A 72 -6.23 -28.56 30.56
C LEU A 72 -7.15 -27.75 29.65
N ASN A 73 -6.78 -27.55 28.38
CA ASN A 73 -7.62 -26.84 27.42
C ASN A 73 -8.97 -27.57 27.19
N ALA A 74 -8.98 -28.91 27.17
CA ALA A 74 -10.22 -29.69 27.10
C ALA A 74 -11.13 -29.49 28.33
N VAL A 75 -10.54 -29.42 29.52
CA VAL A 75 -11.26 -29.13 30.78
C VAL A 75 -11.81 -27.70 30.80
N LEU A 76 -11.00 -26.69 30.44
CA LEU A 76 -11.43 -25.28 30.35
C LEU A 76 -12.54 -25.10 29.30
N PHE A 77 -12.45 -25.78 28.17
CA PHE A 77 -13.52 -25.83 27.15
C PHE A 77 -14.82 -26.43 27.71
N THR A 78 -14.73 -27.48 28.53
CA THR A 78 -15.88 -28.12 29.18
C THR A 78 -16.58 -27.19 30.18
N PHE A 79 -15.81 -26.42 30.96
CA PHE A 79 -16.38 -25.33 31.78
C PHE A 79 -17.06 -24.25 30.92
N GLY A 80 -16.46 -23.88 29.78
CA GLY A 80 -17.06 -22.96 28.81
C GLY A 80 -18.40 -23.44 28.22
N PHE A 81 -18.57 -24.75 28.06
CA PHE A 81 -19.84 -25.38 27.69
C PHE A 81 -20.86 -25.37 28.84
N ILE A 82 -20.46 -25.74 30.07
CA ILE A 82 -21.35 -25.72 31.25
C ILE A 82 -21.90 -24.30 31.46
N PHE A 83 -21.07 -23.28 31.24
CA PHE A 83 -21.46 -21.87 31.30
C PHE A 83 -22.45 -21.48 30.18
N LEU A 84 -22.33 -22.04 28.97
CA LEU A 84 -23.31 -21.87 27.89
C LEU A 84 -24.66 -22.49 28.28
N ALA A 85 -24.66 -23.74 28.75
CA ALA A 85 -25.87 -24.41 29.21
C ALA A 85 -26.54 -23.65 30.37
N LEU A 86 -25.75 -23.08 31.29
CA LEU A 86 -26.27 -22.25 32.38
C LEU A 86 -26.90 -20.96 31.86
N SER A 87 -26.25 -20.25 30.94
CA SER A 87 -26.81 -19.02 30.34
C SER A 87 -28.10 -19.27 29.55
N THR A 88 -28.18 -20.36 28.78
CA THR A 88 -29.41 -20.75 28.08
C THR A 88 -30.50 -21.16 29.06
N TRP A 89 -30.16 -21.89 30.14
CA TRP A 89 -31.12 -22.24 31.19
C TRP A 89 -31.66 -21.02 31.94
N LEU A 90 -30.85 -19.99 32.21
CA LEU A 90 -31.30 -18.75 32.84
C LEU A 90 -32.36 -18.03 31.99
N ILE A 91 -32.27 -18.11 30.66
CA ILE A 91 -33.31 -17.60 29.75
C ILE A 91 -34.58 -18.45 29.85
N CYS A 92 -34.44 -19.79 29.90
CA CYS A 92 -35.52 -20.74 30.20
C CYS A 92 -36.18 -20.58 31.59
N ARG A 93 -35.74 -19.63 32.41
CA ARG A 93 -36.34 -19.25 33.70
C ARG A 93 -37.11 -17.91 33.66
N LEU A 94 -37.08 -17.18 32.54
CA LEU A 94 -37.86 -15.95 32.37
C LEU A 94 -39.37 -16.25 32.33
N PRO A 95 -40.25 -15.34 32.81
CA PRO A 95 -41.70 -15.58 32.88
C PRO A 95 -42.39 -15.89 31.55
N TRP A 96 -41.77 -15.50 30.44
CA TRP A 96 -42.27 -15.54 29.07
C TRP A 96 -41.52 -16.59 28.21
N SER A 97 -40.86 -17.56 28.85
CA SER A 97 -39.99 -18.56 28.22
C SER A 97 -40.40 -19.99 28.54
N THR A 98 -40.00 -20.92 27.66
CA THR A 98 -40.15 -22.37 27.85
C THR A 98 -39.34 -22.89 29.05
N ARG A 99 -39.98 -23.67 29.93
CA ARG A 99 -39.35 -24.22 31.14
C ARG A 99 -38.64 -25.54 30.87
N VAL A 100 -37.32 -25.50 30.77
CA VAL A 100 -36.45 -26.68 30.57
C VAL A 100 -35.59 -26.93 31.82
N SER A 101 -35.44 -28.20 32.22
CA SER A 101 -34.52 -28.58 33.31
C SER A 101 -33.06 -28.45 32.90
N PHE A 102 -32.22 -27.89 33.76
CA PHE A 102 -30.79 -27.69 33.51
C PHE A 102 -30.07 -29.00 33.13
N LEU A 103 -30.38 -30.12 33.81
CA LEU A 103 -29.76 -31.41 33.50
C LEU A 103 -30.18 -31.96 32.13
N THR A 104 -31.44 -31.76 31.72
CA THR A 104 -31.92 -32.11 30.37
C THR A 104 -31.22 -31.26 29.31
N LEU A 105 -31.05 -29.97 29.57
CA LEU A 105 -30.36 -29.04 28.68
C LEU A 105 -28.87 -29.40 28.53
N VAL A 106 -28.19 -29.77 29.63
CA VAL A 106 -26.79 -30.24 29.60
C VAL A 106 -26.66 -31.56 28.82
N LYS A 107 -27.57 -32.52 29.03
CA LYS A 107 -27.60 -33.78 28.25
C LYS A 107 -27.69 -33.51 26.73
N VAL A 108 -28.61 -32.64 26.33
CA VAL A 108 -28.97 -32.45 24.92
C VAL A 108 -28.04 -31.48 24.19
N LEU A 109 -27.69 -30.34 24.79
CA LEU A 109 -26.66 -29.46 24.21
C LEU A 109 -25.29 -30.14 24.17
N GLY A 110 -24.97 -30.98 25.17
CA GLY A 110 -23.71 -31.74 25.20
C GLY A 110 -23.62 -32.80 24.11
N LEU A 111 -24.74 -33.48 23.79
CA LEU A 111 -24.82 -34.33 22.59
C LEU A 111 -24.70 -33.51 21.29
N GLY A 112 -25.20 -32.27 21.27
CA GLY A 112 -25.04 -31.34 20.16
C GLY A 112 -23.58 -31.07 19.77
N TYR A 113 -22.62 -31.19 20.69
CA TYR A 113 -21.19 -31.00 20.42
C TYR A 113 -20.55 -32.13 19.59
N THR A 114 -21.27 -33.21 19.27
CA THR A 114 -20.77 -34.36 18.50
C THR A 114 -19.98 -34.00 17.22
N PRO A 115 -20.35 -33.00 16.40
CA PRO A 115 -19.54 -32.59 15.24
C PRO A 115 -18.14 -32.06 15.62
N LEU A 116 -17.95 -31.49 16.82
CA LEU A 116 -16.65 -31.02 17.27
C LEU A 116 -15.71 -32.15 17.70
N LEU A 117 -16.15 -33.41 17.80
CA LEU A 117 -15.27 -34.58 17.91
C LEU A 117 -14.28 -34.67 16.73
N PHE A 118 -14.61 -34.08 15.58
CA PHE A 118 -13.78 -34.05 14.38
C PHE A 118 -12.83 -32.84 14.29
N SER A 119 -12.80 -31.95 15.30
CA SER A 119 -11.99 -30.71 15.29
C SER A 119 -10.47 -30.95 15.20
N PHE A 120 -9.99 -32.16 15.45
CA PHE A 120 -8.59 -32.56 15.22
C PHE A 120 -8.21 -32.45 13.73
N LEU A 121 -9.18 -32.59 12.80
CA LEU A 121 -8.99 -32.31 11.37
C LEU A 121 -8.62 -30.84 11.12
N GLY A 122 -8.88 -29.95 12.08
CA GLY A 122 -8.38 -28.59 12.12
C GLY A 122 -6.85 -28.49 12.04
N ALA A 123 -6.10 -29.53 12.44
CA ALA A 123 -4.64 -29.59 12.30
C ALA A 123 -4.17 -29.85 10.85
N LEU A 124 -5.08 -30.11 9.90
CA LEU A 124 -4.69 -30.26 8.49
C LEU A 124 -4.18 -28.93 7.91
N PRO A 125 -3.03 -28.93 7.20
CA PRO A 125 -2.55 -27.79 6.44
C PRO A 125 -3.59 -27.33 5.41
N TYR A 126 -3.77 -26.02 5.31
CA TYR A 126 -4.67 -25.28 4.44
C TYR A 126 -6.18 -25.57 4.67
N PHE A 127 -6.60 -26.84 4.60
CA PHE A 127 -8.00 -27.26 4.73
C PHE A 127 -8.54 -27.29 6.18
N GLY A 128 -7.67 -27.34 7.20
CA GLY A 128 -8.12 -27.44 8.59
C GLY A 128 -8.95 -26.23 9.07
N TYR A 129 -8.67 -25.02 8.55
CA TYR A 129 -9.45 -23.82 8.88
C TYR A 129 -10.90 -23.88 8.35
N PRO A 130 -11.17 -24.09 7.04
CA PRO A 130 -12.54 -24.25 6.56
C PRO A 130 -13.27 -25.47 7.14
N ILE A 131 -12.56 -26.59 7.41
CA ILE A 131 -13.16 -27.75 8.10
C ILE A 131 -13.68 -27.35 9.48
N ASN A 132 -12.87 -26.67 10.31
CA ASN A 132 -13.32 -26.22 11.63
C ASN A 132 -14.51 -25.25 11.56
N ASN A 133 -14.60 -24.40 10.55
CA ASN A 133 -15.77 -23.53 10.35
C ASN A 133 -17.03 -24.35 10.03
N ILE A 134 -16.94 -25.38 9.17
CA ILE A 134 -18.06 -26.29 8.87
C ILE A 134 -18.50 -27.05 10.14
N LEU A 135 -17.56 -27.60 10.91
CA LEU A 135 -17.86 -28.32 12.15
C LEU A 135 -18.49 -27.41 13.23
N ALA A 136 -18.10 -26.14 13.29
CA ALA A 136 -18.72 -25.15 14.19
C ALA A 136 -20.17 -24.83 13.81
N VAL A 137 -20.48 -24.71 12.50
CA VAL A 137 -21.85 -24.54 12.01
C VAL A 137 -22.68 -25.82 12.27
N TRP A 138 -22.11 -27.00 12.04
CA TRP A 138 -22.77 -28.29 12.29
C TRP A 138 -23.12 -28.45 13.78
N ASN A 139 -22.19 -28.10 14.69
CA ASN A 139 -22.46 -28.05 16.14
C ASN A 139 -23.60 -27.09 16.49
N LEU A 140 -23.61 -25.88 15.92
CA LEU A 140 -24.70 -24.93 16.14
C LEU A 140 -26.06 -25.51 15.73
N LEU A 141 -26.15 -26.11 14.54
CA LEU A 141 -27.38 -26.76 14.05
C LEU A 141 -27.80 -27.94 14.95
N ALA A 142 -26.85 -28.76 15.40
CA ALA A 142 -27.13 -29.90 16.29
C ALA A 142 -27.64 -29.44 17.66
N MET A 143 -27.07 -28.38 18.23
CA MET A 143 -27.61 -27.74 19.45
C MET A 143 -29.01 -27.19 19.24
N VAL A 144 -29.30 -26.56 18.09
CA VAL A 144 -30.61 -25.97 17.78
C VAL A 144 -31.69 -27.04 17.65
N VAL A 145 -31.42 -28.13 16.91
CA VAL A 145 -32.36 -29.26 16.79
C VAL A 145 -32.59 -29.92 18.15
N GLY A 146 -31.53 -30.16 18.92
CA GLY A 146 -31.65 -30.68 20.28
C GLY A 146 -32.50 -29.79 21.20
N PHE A 147 -32.28 -28.47 21.17
CA PHE A 147 -33.08 -27.54 21.98
C PHE A 147 -34.56 -27.54 21.56
N ALA A 148 -34.86 -27.53 20.26
CA ALA A 148 -36.22 -27.59 19.73
C ALA A 148 -36.98 -28.84 20.25
N VAL A 149 -36.33 -30.01 20.22
CA VAL A 149 -36.86 -31.29 20.75
C VAL A 149 -37.25 -31.19 22.24
N VAL A 150 -36.43 -30.54 23.06
CA VAL A 150 -36.64 -30.46 24.52
C VAL A 150 -37.61 -29.37 24.94
N ALA A 151 -37.53 -28.20 24.30
CA ALA A 151 -38.36 -27.05 24.63
C ALA A 151 -39.75 -27.09 23.95
N GLN A 152 -39.96 -28.03 23.01
CA GLN A 152 -41.18 -28.16 22.20
C GLN A 152 -41.51 -26.87 21.43
N VAL A 153 -40.48 -26.29 20.80
CA VAL A 153 -40.57 -25.07 19.98
C VAL A 153 -40.10 -25.33 18.55
N ASP A 154 -40.45 -24.42 17.64
CA ASP A 154 -39.91 -24.41 16.29
C ASP A 154 -38.40 -24.13 16.28
N THR A 155 -37.76 -24.51 15.17
CA THR A 155 -36.30 -24.40 14.97
C THR A 155 -35.80 -22.94 14.98
N GLY A 156 -36.63 -21.97 14.59
CA GLY A 156 -36.32 -20.54 14.64
C GLY A 156 -36.30 -20.00 16.06
N SER A 157 -37.32 -20.31 16.87
CA SER A 157 -37.34 -20.03 18.30
C SER A 157 -36.15 -20.68 19.02
N ALA A 158 -35.84 -21.95 18.72
CA ALA A 158 -34.68 -22.64 19.29
C ALA A 158 -33.34 -21.95 18.97
N LEU A 159 -33.18 -21.45 17.73
CA LEU A 159 -32.01 -20.65 17.33
C LEU A 159 -31.91 -19.34 18.14
N ILE A 160 -33.04 -18.65 18.37
CA ILE A 160 -33.08 -17.44 19.20
C ILE A 160 -32.65 -17.74 20.64
N TYR A 161 -33.14 -18.83 21.26
CA TYR A 161 -32.74 -19.21 22.61
C TYR A 161 -31.24 -19.49 22.75
N ILE A 162 -30.62 -20.17 21.77
CA ILE A 162 -29.18 -20.44 21.78
C ILE A 162 -28.36 -19.20 21.47
N ALA A 163 -28.82 -18.32 20.57
CA ALA A 163 -28.17 -17.04 20.28
C ALA A 163 -28.19 -16.11 21.51
N LEU A 164 -29.34 -15.97 22.17
CA LEU A 164 -29.46 -15.23 23.43
C LEU A 164 -28.62 -15.86 24.54
N GLY A 165 -28.61 -17.19 24.66
CA GLY A 165 -27.76 -17.92 25.60
C GLY A 165 -26.27 -17.61 25.38
N TRP A 166 -25.82 -17.63 24.13
CA TRP A 166 -24.46 -17.23 23.76
C TRP A 166 -24.16 -15.77 24.12
N VAL A 167 -25.07 -14.83 23.87
CA VAL A 167 -24.91 -13.41 24.26
C VAL A 167 -24.80 -13.26 25.78
N VAL A 168 -25.69 -13.89 26.54
CA VAL A 168 -25.66 -13.89 28.02
C VAL A 168 -24.35 -14.52 28.52
N LYS A 169 -23.88 -15.61 27.91
CA LYS A 169 -22.54 -16.17 28.18
C LYS A 169 -21.42 -15.15 27.95
N GLN A 170 -21.44 -14.36 26.89
CA GLN A 170 -20.40 -13.33 26.67
C GLN A 170 -20.45 -12.24 27.75
N VAL A 171 -21.64 -11.73 28.09
CA VAL A 171 -21.83 -10.71 29.14
C VAL A 171 -21.37 -11.23 30.51
N LEU A 172 -21.75 -12.45 30.88
CA LEU A 172 -21.33 -13.09 32.12
C LEU A 172 -19.83 -13.42 32.12
N THR A 173 -19.23 -13.75 30.96
CA THR A 173 -17.77 -13.97 30.84
C THR A 173 -16.99 -12.66 31.04
N GLY A 174 -17.47 -11.55 30.48
CA GLY A 174 -16.85 -10.23 30.59
C GLY A 174 -16.95 -9.59 31.98
N THR A 175 -17.91 -10.03 32.80
CA THR A 175 -18.19 -9.53 34.15
C THR A 175 -17.70 -10.50 35.23
N ILE A 176 -18.50 -11.51 35.57
CA ILE A 176 -18.25 -12.48 36.64
C ILE A 176 -17.18 -13.52 36.24
N GLY A 177 -17.03 -13.79 34.94
CA GLY A 177 -16.06 -14.76 34.41
C GLY A 177 -14.62 -14.27 34.38
N GLN A 178 -14.33 -12.97 34.50
CA GLN A 178 -12.96 -12.46 34.38
C GLN A 178 -11.97 -13.02 35.43
N PRO A 179 -12.29 -13.11 36.73
CA PRO A 179 -11.40 -13.74 37.72
C PRO A 179 -11.13 -15.21 37.40
N ILE A 180 -12.17 -15.95 36.96
CA ILE A 180 -12.07 -17.37 36.58
C ILE A 180 -11.20 -17.53 35.33
N ALA A 181 -11.35 -16.64 34.34
CA ALA A 181 -10.51 -16.62 33.15
C ALA A 181 -9.04 -16.30 33.49
N ARG A 182 -8.77 -15.32 34.36
CA ARG A 182 -7.40 -15.00 34.84
C ARG A 182 -6.76 -16.17 35.58
N LEU A 183 -7.53 -16.89 36.41
CA LEU A 183 -7.07 -18.14 37.04
C LEU A 183 -6.80 -19.23 36.00
N GLY A 184 -7.67 -19.38 34.99
CA GLY A 184 -7.50 -20.31 33.88
C GLY A 184 -6.23 -20.05 33.06
N TYR A 185 -5.97 -18.78 32.71
CA TYR A 185 -4.73 -18.37 32.04
C TYR A 185 -3.51 -18.65 32.92
N SER A 186 -3.50 -18.20 34.18
CA SER A 186 -2.37 -18.45 35.09
C SER A 186 -2.10 -19.95 35.31
N LEU A 187 -3.14 -20.80 35.31
CA LEU A 187 -2.95 -22.25 35.35
C LEU A 187 -2.37 -22.79 34.03
N ALA A 188 -2.82 -22.28 32.88
CA ALA A 188 -2.30 -22.64 31.56
C ALA A 188 -0.83 -22.22 31.38
N ASP A 189 -0.46 -21.00 31.77
CA ASP A 189 0.91 -20.49 31.73
C ASP A 189 1.83 -21.31 32.66
N ARG A 190 1.35 -21.75 33.83
CA ARG A 190 2.07 -22.66 34.74
C ARG A 190 2.23 -24.07 34.16
N VAL A 191 1.21 -24.61 33.51
CA VAL A 191 1.21 -25.98 32.94
C VAL A 191 2.04 -26.05 31.66
N ALA A 192 1.98 -25.03 30.80
CA ALA A 192 2.89 -24.82 29.68
C ALA A 192 4.31 -24.46 30.16
N GLY A 193 4.38 -23.74 31.29
CA GLY A 193 5.58 -23.24 31.96
C GLY A 193 6.38 -22.26 31.11
N VAL A 194 5.64 -21.40 30.40
CA VAL A 194 6.03 -20.27 29.54
C VAL A 194 4.80 -19.35 29.46
N ASP A 195 4.98 -18.03 29.39
CA ASP A 195 3.84 -17.10 29.22
C ASP A 195 3.24 -17.27 27.83
N LEU A 196 1.98 -17.72 27.73
CA LEU A 196 1.33 -18.02 26.47
C LEU A 196 0.88 -16.73 25.77
N ALA A 197 1.44 -16.45 24.59
CA ALA A 197 0.87 -15.43 23.69
C ALA A 197 -0.51 -15.89 23.23
N ASN A 198 -1.55 -15.16 23.65
CA ASN A 198 -2.95 -15.57 23.49
C ASN A 198 -3.69 -14.70 22.45
N THR A 199 -3.16 -13.52 22.09
CA THR A 199 -3.71 -12.68 21.03
C THR A 199 -3.02 -12.91 19.68
N ARG A 200 -3.74 -12.60 18.59
CA ARG A 200 -3.18 -12.65 17.22
C ARG A 200 -2.04 -11.64 16.99
N GLN A 201 -1.94 -10.59 17.81
CA GLN A 201 -0.88 -9.59 17.68
C GLN A 201 0.42 -10.10 18.32
N GLU A 202 0.37 -10.56 19.57
CA GLU A 202 1.54 -11.13 20.26
C GLU A 202 2.09 -12.36 19.53
N LEU A 203 1.20 -13.25 19.04
CA LEU A 203 1.62 -14.42 18.25
C LEU A 203 2.33 -14.02 16.95
N ARG A 204 1.84 -12.96 16.27
CA ARG A 204 2.50 -12.42 15.08
C ARG A 204 3.84 -11.77 15.43
N GLU A 205 3.91 -11.03 16.53
CA GLU A 205 5.10 -10.33 16.98
C GLU A 205 6.21 -11.30 17.41
N ARG A 206 5.89 -12.35 18.19
CA ARG A 206 6.84 -13.41 18.55
C ARG A 206 7.37 -14.18 17.32
N VAL A 207 6.55 -14.40 16.29
CA VAL A 207 7.02 -14.96 15.01
C VAL A 207 7.94 -13.98 14.28
N LEU A 208 7.64 -12.68 14.30
CA LEU A 208 8.44 -11.65 13.63
C LEU A 208 9.79 -11.33 14.32
N THR A 209 9.94 -11.63 15.62
CA THR A 209 11.15 -11.34 16.42
C THR A 209 11.98 -12.58 16.80
N GLY A 210 11.43 -13.80 16.66
CA GLY A 210 11.95 -15.02 17.28
C GLY A 210 13.28 -15.60 16.77
N VAL A 211 13.95 -14.95 15.82
CA VAL A 211 15.31 -15.30 15.35
C VAL A 211 16.10 -14.02 15.05
N ARG A 212 17.24 -13.85 15.72
CA ARG A 212 18.38 -13.06 15.21
C ARG A 212 19.39 -14.07 14.64
N PRO A 213 20.04 -13.80 13.49
CA PRO A 213 21.10 -14.68 13.00
C PRO A 213 22.26 -14.70 14.02
N ALA A 214 22.81 -15.89 14.27
CA ALA A 214 23.99 -16.07 15.10
C ALA A 214 25.26 -15.68 14.32
N THR A 215 26.30 -15.25 15.03
CA THR A 215 27.64 -15.06 14.45
C THR A 215 28.32 -16.41 14.23
N PRO A 216 28.85 -16.71 13.04
CA PRO A 216 29.49 -18.00 12.77
C PRO A 216 30.81 -18.14 13.53
N ILE A 217 31.08 -19.35 14.02
CA ILE A 217 32.36 -19.75 14.62
C ILE A 217 32.89 -20.94 13.83
N MET A 218 34.11 -20.83 13.29
CA MET A 218 34.72 -21.90 12.50
C MET A 218 35.49 -22.90 13.38
N THR A 219 35.13 -24.18 13.28
CA THR A 219 36.04 -25.30 13.61
C THR A 219 35.84 -26.44 12.60
N ALA A 220 36.90 -26.76 11.85
CA ALA A 220 36.89 -27.85 10.88
C ALA A 220 37.51 -29.13 11.47
N SER A 221 36.99 -30.30 11.07
CA SER A 221 37.63 -31.60 11.27
C SER A 221 37.21 -32.55 10.15
N GLN A 222 38.17 -33.23 9.53
CA GLN A 222 37.96 -34.10 8.36
C GLN A 222 38.20 -35.56 8.72
N THR A 223 37.34 -36.46 8.24
CA THR A 223 37.59 -37.91 8.25
C THR A 223 36.96 -38.56 7.01
N PRO A 224 37.76 -39.17 6.10
CA PRO A 224 37.23 -39.77 4.87
C PRO A 224 36.76 -41.21 5.06
N LEU A 225 35.71 -41.61 4.34
CA LEU A 225 35.25 -43.00 4.19
C LEU A 225 34.81 -43.27 2.72
N PRO A 226 34.81 -44.54 2.27
CA PRO A 226 35.31 -44.86 0.94
C PRO A 226 34.29 -44.84 -0.21
N GLU A 227 34.84 -44.77 -1.43
CA GLU A 227 34.14 -44.80 -2.71
C GLU A 227 33.15 -45.98 -2.85
N ARG A 228 32.09 -45.75 -3.63
CA ARG A 228 31.24 -46.81 -4.18
C ARG A 228 31.06 -46.64 -5.67
N GLN A 229 31.33 -47.71 -6.40
CA GLN A 229 31.33 -47.76 -7.86
C GLN A 229 29.96 -47.41 -8.46
N LEU A 230 29.97 -46.58 -9.51
CA LEU A 230 28.79 -46.23 -10.29
C LEU A 230 28.50 -47.30 -11.34
N ILE A 231 27.29 -47.86 -11.32
CA ILE A 231 26.78 -48.77 -12.37
C ILE A 231 26.12 -47.92 -13.47
N GLN A 232 26.64 -47.99 -14.70
CA GLN A 232 26.07 -47.30 -15.86
C GLN A 232 24.99 -48.15 -16.57
N ILE A 233 23.77 -47.63 -16.66
CA ILE A 233 22.71 -48.08 -17.60
C ILE A 233 21.80 -46.85 -17.95
N PRO A 234 20.93 -46.87 -18.98
CA PRO A 234 21.05 -45.84 -20.03
C PRO A 234 20.12 -44.63 -19.92
N ARG A 235 20.65 -43.49 -20.41
CA ARG A 235 20.06 -42.17 -20.74
C ARG A 235 18.54 -41.99 -20.54
N ARG A 236 18.20 -41.01 -19.68
CA ARG A 236 17.06 -40.09 -19.88
C ARG A 236 17.44 -38.61 -19.94
N SER A 237 18.64 -38.23 -19.47
CA SER A 237 19.25 -36.94 -19.78
C SER A 237 19.81 -36.93 -21.21
N ALA A 238 19.89 -35.74 -21.78
CA ALA A 238 20.47 -35.45 -23.09
C ALA A 238 21.58 -34.37 -22.94
N PRO A 239 22.68 -34.67 -22.22
CA PRO A 239 23.70 -33.66 -21.88
C PRO A 239 24.43 -33.12 -23.12
N GLU A 240 24.45 -33.87 -24.23
CA GLU A 240 24.92 -33.39 -25.55
C GLU A 240 23.99 -32.31 -26.12
N ALA A 241 22.67 -32.46 -25.99
CA ALA A 241 21.69 -31.46 -26.42
C ALA A 241 21.68 -30.24 -25.49
N ALA A 242 21.78 -30.42 -24.17
CA ALA A 242 21.93 -29.33 -23.21
C ALA A 242 23.19 -28.49 -23.48
N ARG A 243 24.33 -29.14 -23.78
CA ARG A 243 25.56 -28.46 -24.24
C ARG A 243 25.38 -27.75 -25.57
N THR A 244 24.63 -28.32 -26.51
CA THR A 244 24.33 -27.67 -27.79
C THR A 244 23.50 -26.40 -27.59
N VAL A 245 22.51 -26.43 -26.69
CA VAL A 245 21.71 -25.25 -26.29
C VAL A 245 22.59 -24.20 -25.59
N ALA A 246 23.46 -24.60 -24.66
CA ALA A 246 24.43 -23.69 -24.05
C ALA A 246 25.31 -23.00 -25.11
N GLN A 247 25.80 -23.77 -26.08
CA GLN A 247 26.73 -23.29 -27.11
C GLN A 247 26.03 -22.38 -28.15
N SER A 248 24.76 -22.63 -28.50
CA SER A 248 23.98 -21.71 -29.35
C SER A 248 23.70 -20.37 -28.65
N LEU A 249 23.30 -20.41 -27.38
CA LEU A 249 23.06 -19.22 -26.54
C LEU A 249 24.31 -18.35 -26.35
N ILE A 250 25.52 -18.95 -26.41
CA ILE A 250 26.80 -18.24 -26.32
C ILE A 250 27.25 -17.68 -27.68
N THR A 251 26.89 -18.33 -28.80
CA THR A 251 27.42 -17.98 -30.14
C THR A 251 26.49 -17.09 -30.98
N GLN A 252 25.19 -17.03 -30.70
CA GLN A 252 24.25 -16.17 -31.43
C GLN A 252 23.84 -14.95 -30.59
N PRO A 253 24.07 -13.70 -31.06
CA PRO A 253 23.48 -12.52 -30.42
C PRO A 253 21.96 -12.55 -30.61
N ILE A 254 21.23 -12.51 -29.49
CA ILE A 254 19.78 -12.77 -29.42
C ILE A 254 18.99 -11.87 -30.38
N ALA A 255 18.31 -12.49 -31.35
CA ALA A 255 17.28 -11.83 -32.14
C ALA A 255 16.10 -11.44 -31.22
N SER A 256 15.69 -10.17 -31.26
CA SER A 256 14.70 -9.59 -30.35
C SER A 256 13.30 -10.19 -30.55
N THR A 257 13.02 -11.31 -29.88
CA THR A 257 11.72 -11.98 -29.88
C THR A 257 10.75 -11.19 -28.99
N THR A 258 9.62 -10.75 -29.54
CA THR A 258 8.59 -10.00 -28.80
C THR A 258 7.89 -10.90 -27.79
N LEU A 259 7.86 -10.51 -26.51
CA LEU A 259 7.16 -11.25 -25.45
C LEU A 259 5.65 -11.02 -25.53
N ASN A 260 4.89 -12.08 -25.84
CA ASN A 260 3.43 -12.00 -25.92
C ASN A 260 2.79 -12.05 -24.52
N ILE A 261 2.11 -10.97 -24.12
CA ILE A 261 1.39 -10.86 -22.85
C ILE A 261 -0.08 -11.24 -23.04
N THR A 262 -0.46 -12.41 -22.52
CA THR A 262 -1.76 -13.03 -22.77
C THR A 262 -2.71 -12.92 -21.57
N GLN A 263 -3.57 -11.89 -21.53
CA GLN A 263 -4.80 -11.99 -20.73
C GLN A 263 -5.97 -11.07 -21.12
N ARG A 264 -7.00 -11.65 -21.74
CA ARG A 264 -8.41 -11.23 -21.58
C ARG A 264 -9.08 -12.06 -20.46
N ILE A 265 -10.34 -11.76 -20.15
CA ILE A 265 -11.09 -12.35 -19.04
C ILE A 265 -12.38 -12.98 -19.56
N GLU A 266 -12.58 -14.27 -19.26
CA GLU A 266 -13.92 -14.85 -19.06
C GLU A 266 -13.85 -16.09 -18.14
N THR A 267 -14.94 -16.87 -18.00
CA THR A 267 -15.23 -17.61 -16.75
C THR A 267 -15.90 -18.99 -16.88
N SER A 268 -15.30 -20.02 -16.26
CA SER A 268 -16.00 -21.19 -15.69
C SER A 268 -15.09 -22.01 -14.73
N ASP A 269 -15.71 -22.72 -13.78
CA ASP A 269 -15.15 -23.66 -12.78
C ASP A 269 -15.65 -25.11 -13.15
N PRO A 270 -15.43 -26.25 -12.43
CA PRO A 270 -14.76 -26.47 -11.13
C PRO A 270 -13.89 -27.75 -10.89
N LEU A 271 -12.84 -27.63 -10.03
CA LEU A 271 -12.26 -28.67 -9.13
C LEU A 271 -11.59 -29.92 -9.83
N VAL A 272 -11.14 -31.06 -9.22
CA VAL A 272 -11.19 -31.60 -7.83
C VAL A 272 -10.05 -32.59 -7.42
N GLN A 273 -9.40 -32.34 -6.27
CA GLN A 273 -8.83 -33.25 -5.21
C GLN A 273 -7.80 -34.44 -5.42
N LEU A 274 -6.60 -34.28 -4.75
CA LEU A 274 -6.00 -35.13 -3.66
C LEU A 274 -5.20 -36.46 -4.00
N LYS A 275 -4.40 -37.21 -3.16
CA LYS A 275 -3.93 -37.21 -1.71
C LYS A 275 -2.74 -38.25 -1.38
N HIS A 276 -1.85 -37.98 -0.39
CA HIS A 276 -0.48 -38.50 0.05
C HIS A 276 -0.19 -39.86 0.81
N GLN A 277 1.11 -40.22 1.02
CA GLN A 277 1.71 -40.97 2.19
C GLN A 277 3.19 -41.36 1.87
N THR A 278 4.23 -41.56 2.71
CA THR A 278 4.77 -40.92 3.96
C THR A 278 6.29 -41.31 4.13
N ARG A 279 6.96 -40.83 5.19
CA ARG A 279 8.38 -40.97 5.67
C ARG A 279 9.03 -42.38 5.57
N GLY A 280 10.34 -42.64 5.79
CA GLY A 280 11.59 -41.87 6.01
C GLY A 280 12.62 -42.58 6.96
N ILE A 281 13.73 -43.24 6.58
CA ILE A 281 14.81 -43.88 7.41
C ILE A 281 14.40 -44.89 8.54
N SER A 282 15.34 -45.36 9.37
CA SER A 282 15.48 -46.78 9.77
C SER A 282 15.86 -47.11 11.24
N GLN A 283 15.43 -48.23 11.85
CA GLN A 283 14.25 -49.09 11.54
C GLN A 283 13.79 -50.09 12.62
N PRO A 284 14.55 -50.48 13.67
CA PRO A 284 14.01 -51.40 14.69
C PRO A 284 13.29 -50.70 15.84
N LEU A 285 14.01 -50.08 16.79
CA LEU A 285 13.44 -49.74 18.11
C LEU A 285 12.83 -48.34 18.20
N LYS A 286 13.53 -47.30 17.71
CA LYS A 286 12.91 -45.98 17.48
C LYS A 286 11.73 -46.09 16.52
N LEU A 287 11.82 -46.99 15.54
CA LEU A 287 10.72 -47.27 14.63
C LEU A 287 9.60 -48.04 15.31
N ALA A 288 9.85 -49.07 16.12
CA ALA A 288 8.79 -49.78 16.85
C ALA A 288 8.05 -48.83 17.78
N MET A 289 8.75 -47.93 18.48
CA MET A 289 8.13 -46.86 19.27
C MET A 289 7.34 -45.88 18.40
N SER A 290 7.93 -45.34 17.32
CA SER A 290 7.25 -44.35 16.49
C SER A 290 6.14 -44.94 15.62
N LEU A 291 6.22 -46.22 15.23
CA LEU A 291 5.17 -46.99 14.57
C LEU A 291 4.12 -47.47 15.55
N LEU A 292 4.45 -47.78 16.80
CA LEU A 292 3.42 -48.04 17.81
C LEU A 292 2.63 -46.76 18.06
N VAL A 293 3.31 -45.62 18.24
CA VAL A 293 2.65 -44.30 18.34
C VAL A 293 1.92 -43.92 17.05
N MET A 294 2.49 -44.14 15.86
CA MET A 294 1.84 -43.83 14.59
C MET A 294 0.70 -44.78 14.25
N ALA A 295 0.77 -46.06 14.59
CA ALA A 295 -0.29 -47.04 14.38
C ALA A 295 -1.40 -46.88 15.42
N ILE A 296 -1.08 -46.53 16.68
CA ILE A 296 -2.07 -46.10 17.67
C ILE A 296 -2.75 -44.81 17.18
N ALA A 297 -2.00 -43.80 16.74
CA ALA A 297 -2.59 -42.56 16.23
C ALA A 297 -3.39 -42.75 14.93
N PHE A 298 -2.92 -43.59 13.99
CA PHE A 298 -3.65 -43.98 12.79
C PHE A 298 -4.91 -44.78 13.13
N ALA A 299 -4.84 -45.73 14.07
CA ALA A 299 -6.00 -46.48 14.54
C ALA A 299 -7.00 -45.58 15.28
N ILE A 300 -6.52 -44.60 16.05
CA ILE A 300 -7.36 -43.56 16.66
C ILE A 300 -8.05 -42.74 15.58
N VAL A 301 -7.34 -42.25 14.55
CA VAL A 301 -7.96 -41.50 13.43
C VAL A 301 -8.94 -42.39 12.63
N LEU A 302 -8.61 -43.67 12.40
CA LEU A 302 -9.48 -44.65 11.74
C LEU A 302 -10.77 -44.91 12.55
N VAL A 303 -10.67 -45.04 13.87
CA VAL A 303 -11.81 -45.20 14.79
C VAL A 303 -12.62 -43.90 14.90
N LEU A 304 -11.95 -42.74 15.01
CA LEU A 304 -12.60 -41.43 15.07
C LEU A 304 -13.35 -41.10 13.79
N LEU A 305 -12.86 -41.48 12.60
CA LEU A 305 -13.54 -41.27 11.33
C LEU A 305 -14.59 -42.35 10.99
N ARG A 306 -14.67 -43.45 11.77
CA ARG A 306 -15.64 -44.54 11.57
C ARG A 306 -17.12 -44.11 11.65
N PRO A 307 -17.55 -43.13 12.50
CA PRO A 307 -18.91 -42.62 12.50
C PRO A 307 -19.26 -41.87 11.21
N ILE A 308 -18.33 -41.10 10.62
CA ILE A 308 -18.53 -40.47 9.30
C ILE A 308 -18.75 -41.54 8.24
N ARG A 309 -17.92 -42.60 8.22
CA ARG A 309 -18.08 -43.72 7.27
C ARG A 309 -19.44 -44.40 7.42
N ASN A 310 -19.82 -44.75 8.64
CA ASN A 310 -21.06 -45.48 8.90
C ASN A 310 -22.33 -44.62 8.72
N GLY A 311 -22.26 -43.31 9.03
CA GLY A 311 -23.39 -42.39 8.95
C GLY A 311 -23.65 -41.83 7.56
N LEU A 312 -22.61 -41.30 6.89
CA LEU A 312 -22.77 -40.69 5.56
C LEU A 312 -22.71 -41.73 4.41
N PHE A 313 -22.08 -42.88 4.64
CA PHE A 313 -21.88 -43.92 3.62
C PHE A 313 -22.46 -45.27 4.04
N GLY A 314 -23.46 -45.31 4.94
CA GLY A 314 -24.01 -46.54 5.53
C GLY A 314 -24.40 -47.64 4.53
N TRP A 315 -24.83 -47.23 3.33
CA TRP A 315 -25.13 -48.06 2.16
C TRP A 315 -23.95 -48.92 1.66
N TYR A 316 -22.69 -48.62 2.02
CA TYR A 316 -21.53 -49.42 1.61
C TYR A 316 -21.59 -50.90 2.04
N LYS A 317 -22.46 -51.23 3.01
CA LYS A 317 -22.74 -52.60 3.44
C LYS A 317 -23.42 -53.43 2.36
N GLU A 318 -24.19 -52.79 1.47
CA GLU A 318 -25.00 -53.40 0.41
C GLU A 318 -24.19 -53.61 -0.90
N LEU A 319 -22.97 -53.07 -0.96
CA LEU A 319 -22.05 -53.29 -2.08
C LEU A 319 -21.59 -54.75 -2.18
N SER A 320 -21.47 -55.24 -3.42
CA SER A 320 -20.85 -56.53 -3.72
C SER A 320 -19.41 -56.60 -3.23
N GLY A 321 -18.91 -57.81 -2.94
CA GLY A 321 -17.62 -58.01 -2.25
C GLY A 321 -16.43 -57.27 -2.87
N LEU A 322 -16.35 -57.21 -4.21
CA LEU A 322 -15.29 -56.49 -4.91
C LEU A 322 -15.44 -54.96 -4.80
N LEU A 323 -16.63 -54.42 -5.00
CA LEU A 323 -16.89 -52.98 -4.85
C LEU A 323 -16.66 -52.52 -3.40
N ARG A 324 -17.05 -53.35 -2.43
CA ARG A 324 -16.81 -53.12 -1.01
C ARG A 324 -15.33 -53.16 -0.64
N LEU A 325 -14.56 -54.10 -1.21
CA LEU A 325 -13.10 -54.15 -1.05
C LEU A 325 -12.44 -52.88 -1.62
N VAL A 326 -12.84 -52.43 -2.81
CA VAL A 326 -12.37 -51.16 -3.39
C VAL A 326 -12.72 -49.98 -2.49
N PHE A 327 -13.94 -49.92 -1.95
CA PHE A 327 -14.35 -48.86 -1.02
C PHE A 327 -13.54 -48.88 0.29
N ASP A 328 -13.34 -50.04 0.92
CA ASP A 328 -12.53 -50.16 2.15
C ASP A 328 -11.05 -49.78 1.88
N LEU A 329 -10.47 -50.13 0.73
CA LEU A 329 -9.12 -49.72 0.32
C LEU A 329 -9.02 -48.20 0.09
N VAL A 330 -9.97 -47.61 -0.64
CA VAL A 330 -10.05 -46.15 -0.86
C VAL A 330 -10.21 -45.42 0.49
N TRP A 331 -11.02 -45.95 1.40
CA TRP A 331 -11.22 -45.38 2.74
C TRP A 331 -9.95 -45.46 3.59
N ILE A 332 -9.25 -46.61 3.60
CA ILE A 332 -7.94 -46.76 4.25
C ILE A 332 -6.97 -45.72 3.71
N GLY A 333 -6.96 -45.49 2.40
CA GLY A 333 -6.26 -44.37 1.77
C GLY A 333 -6.66 -43.04 2.41
N VAL A 334 -7.92 -42.63 2.30
CA VAL A 334 -8.42 -41.33 2.81
C VAL A 334 -7.98 -41.06 4.26
N VAL A 335 -8.04 -42.08 5.14
CA VAL A 335 -7.61 -42.05 6.55
C VAL A 335 -6.09 -41.91 6.66
N ALA A 336 -5.32 -42.76 5.97
CA ALA A 336 -3.86 -42.72 5.92
C ALA A 336 -3.38 -41.33 5.49
N ILE A 337 -4.11 -40.70 4.59
CA ILE A 337 -3.74 -39.41 4.08
C ILE A 337 -4.13 -38.25 5.02
N VAL A 338 -5.28 -38.31 5.71
CA VAL A 338 -5.59 -37.35 6.81
C VAL A 338 -4.45 -37.36 7.83
N PHE A 339 -3.99 -38.56 8.19
CA PHE A 339 -2.91 -38.76 9.13
C PHE A 339 -1.57 -38.16 8.65
N ALA A 340 -1.21 -38.34 7.38
CA ALA A 340 -0.02 -37.69 6.79
C ALA A 340 -0.10 -36.16 6.81
N GLY A 341 -1.29 -35.58 6.53
CA GLY A 341 -1.50 -34.14 6.58
C GLY A 341 -1.27 -33.54 7.96
N ILE A 342 -1.83 -34.16 9.01
CA ILE A 342 -1.67 -33.72 10.41
C ILE A 342 -0.21 -33.82 10.87
N LEU A 343 0.56 -34.80 10.40
CA LEU A 343 1.97 -34.99 10.79
C LEU A 343 2.96 -34.10 10.02
N ALA A 344 2.55 -33.41 8.96
CA ALA A 344 3.48 -32.65 8.10
C ALA A 344 4.02 -31.35 8.74
N PRO A 345 3.22 -30.49 9.40
CA PRO A 345 3.74 -29.30 10.08
C PRO A 345 4.74 -29.58 11.21
N LEU A 346 4.72 -30.78 11.80
CA LEU A 346 5.46 -31.08 13.03
C LEU A 346 6.98 -30.93 12.90
N GLU A 347 7.52 -31.03 11.69
CA GLU A 347 8.93 -30.80 11.38
C GLU A 347 9.27 -29.30 11.53
N SER A 348 8.50 -28.44 10.86
CA SER A 348 8.57 -26.97 10.95
C SER A 348 8.31 -26.45 12.37
N LEU A 349 7.34 -27.04 13.06
CA LEU A 349 6.93 -26.63 14.40
C LEU A 349 7.88 -27.13 15.49
N GLY A 350 8.48 -28.31 15.32
CA GLY A 350 9.53 -28.81 16.20
C GLY A 350 10.80 -27.97 16.11
N TRP A 351 11.18 -27.57 14.88
CA TRP A 351 12.27 -26.61 14.63
C TRP A 351 12.02 -25.27 15.33
N TRP A 352 10.86 -24.64 15.10
CA TRP A 352 10.50 -23.39 15.76
C TRP A 352 10.48 -23.48 17.30
N ALA A 353 10.11 -24.64 17.83
CA ALA A 353 10.03 -24.89 19.27
C ALA A 353 11.36 -25.29 19.94
N GLY A 354 12.47 -25.35 19.19
CA GLY A 354 13.78 -25.79 19.70
C GLY A 354 13.83 -27.29 20.04
N TRP A 355 12.90 -28.11 19.52
CA TRP A 355 12.81 -29.54 19.85
C TRP A 355 13.92 -30.39 19.20
N TYR A 356 14.74 -29.79 18.34
CA TYR A 356 15.86 -30.45 17.65
C TYR A 356 17.25 -29.93 18.07
N GLY A 357 17.31 -29.02 19.06
CA GLY A 357 18.52 -28.27 19.43
C GLY A 357 18.49 -26.83 18.91
N ASP A 358 19.26 -25.95 19.53
CA ASP A 358 19.47 -24.57 19.06
C ASP A 358 20.65 -24.49 18.07
N ASP A 359 21.66 -25.37 18.22
CA ASP A 359 22.83 -25.51 17.34
C ASP A 359 22.51 -26.39 16.11
N LEU A 360 21.72 -25.85 15.18
CA LEU A 360 21.40 -26.52 13.90
C LEU A 360 22.17 -25.89 12.75
N ASP A 361 23.34 -26.45 12.44
CA ASP A 361 24.02 -26.19 11.16
C ASP A 361 23.12 -26.64 9.99
N THR A 362 22.58 -25.66 9.27
CA THR A 362 21.91 -25.79 7.98
C THR A 362 22.89 -25.88 6.81
N ALA A 363 24.17 -25.56 7.05
CA ALA A 363 25.27 -25.74 6.10
C ALA A 363 25.46 -27.22 5.76
N THR A 364 25.34 -27.57 4.47
CA THR A 364 25.44 -28.97 4.02
C THR A 364 26.88 -29.35 3.71
N ALA A 365 27.40 -30.32 4.47
CA ALA A 365 28.76 -30.84 4.29
C ALA A 365 28.91 -31.72 3.02
N ASN A 366 28.95 -31.08 1.84
CA ASN A 366 29.40 -31.69 0.58
C ASN A 366 30.60 -30.90 0.04
N THR A 367 31.79 -31.31 0.45
CA THR A 367 33.02 -30.48 0.35
C THR A 367 33.85 -30.82 -0.89
N GLU A 368 33.25 -30.76 -2.08
CA GLU A 368 33.96 -31.01 -3.35
C GLU A 368 33.79 -29.86 -4.34
N SER A 369 34.90 -29.38 -4.90
CA SER A 369 34.99 -28.29 -5.89
C SER A 369 34.58 -26.86 -5.45
N ALA A 370 34.79 -26.50 -4.18
CA ALA A 370 34.97 -25.09 -3.79
C ALA A 370 36.43 -24.64 -4.05
N ALA A 371 36.82 -24.51 -5.33
CA ALA A 371 38.08 -23.86 -5.66
C ALA A 371 38.01 -22.37 -5.27
N ALA A 372 38.99 -21.88 -4.53
CA ALA A 372 38.98 -20.50 -4.01
C ALA A 372 38.85 -19.48 -5.16
N GLN A 373 37.72 -18.76 -5.23
CA GLN A 373 37.52 -17.75 -6.26
C GLN A 373 38.55 -16.61 -6.09
N PRO A 374 39.12 -16.07 -7.19
CA PRO A 374 40.07 -14.96 -7.11
C PRO A 374 39.38 -13.70 -6.58
N ALA A 375 40.03 -13.02 -5.63
CA ALA A 375 39.45 -11.99 -4.77
C ALA A 375 39.06 -10.64 -5.44
N ASN A 376 38.89 -10.61 -6.77
CA ASN A 376 38.65 -9.40 -7.58
C ASN A 376 37.40 -9.50 -8.48
N ARG A 377 36.48 -10.45 -8.25
CA ARG A 377 35.25 -10.59 -9.05
C ARG A 377 34.07 -9.86 -8.38
N THR A 378 33.70 -8.70 -8.91
CA THR A 378 32.50 -7.98 -8.50
C THR A 378 31.24 -8.73 -8.98
N ILE A 379 30.39 -9.15 -8.03
CA ILE A 379 29.10 -9.80 -8.31
C ILE A 379 28.00 -8.75 -8.23
N ASN A 380 27.27 -8.55 -9.34
CA ASN A 380 26.23 -7.54 -9.49
C ASN A 380 24.82 -8.10 -9.24
N ARG A 381 24.62 -9.42 -9.24
CA ARG A 381 23.36 -10.09 -8.90
C ARG A 381 23.60 -11.53 -8.46
N TYR A 382 22.81 -12.01 -7.50
CA TYR A 382 22.75 -13.42 -7.12
C TYR A 382 21.46 -14.05 -7.63
N VAL A 383 21.55 -15.24 -8.21
CA VAL A 383 20.40 -16.03 -8.69
C VAL A 383 20.32 -17.31 -7.87
N VAL A 384 19.12 -17.69 -7.41
CA VAL A 384 18.91 -18.89 -6.58
C VAL A 384 17.87 -19.80 -7.26
N TYR A 385 18.26 -21.03 -7.61
CA TYR A 385 17.35 -22.00 -8.23
C TYR A 385 16.66 -22.89 -7.18
N LEU A 386 15.32 -22.89 -7.22
CA LEU A 386 14.44 -23.51 -6.22
C LEU A 386 13.53 -24.55 -6.90
N ASP A 387 13.76 -25.82 -6.57
CA ASP A 387 13.15 -26.99 -7.22
C ASP A 387 11.66 -27.17 -6.90
N GLY A 388 10.96 -27.89 -7.78
CA GLY A 388 9.56 -28.29 -7.66
C GLY A 388 9.35 -29.52 -6.78
N ILE A 389 8.09 -29.99 -6.72
CA ILE A 389 7.66 -31.07 -5.82
C ILE A 389 8.33 -32.42 -6.07
N ALA A 390 9.12 -32.56 -7.14
CA ALA A 390 9.95 -33.70 -7.46
C ALA A 390 11.16 -33.88 -6.51
N GLN A 391 11.60 -32.85 -5.79
CA GLN A 391 12.81 -32.92 -4.96
C GLN A 391 12.69 -33.98 -3.83
N SER A 392 13.55 -35.00 -3.84
CA SER A 392 13.63 -36.03 -2.77
C SER A 392 14.93 -36.03 -1.98
N GLY A 393 16.01 -35.53 -2.58
CA GLY A 393 17.32 -35.38 -1.96
C GLY A 393 18.20 -34.41 -2.75
N ASP A 394 19.48 -34.44 -2.44
CA ASP A 394 20.47 -33.43 -2.83
C ASP A 394 20.81 -33.45 -4.34
N LYS A 395 20.39 -34.51 -5.05
CA LYS A 395 20.54 -34.67 -6.50
C LYS A 395 19.26 -34.27 -7.23
N TYR A 396 19.42 -33.50 -8.30
CA TYR A 396 18.35 -33.09 -9.18
C TYR A 396 17.86 -34.24 -10.08
N THR A 397 16.69 -34.06 -10.72
CA THR A 397 16.24 -34.98 -11.79
C THR A 397 16.95 -34.67 -13.11
N PRO A 398 17.05 -35.62 -14.05
CA PRO A 398 17.92 -35.47 -15.23
C PRO A 398 17.58 -34.27 -16.13
N ASP A 399 16.30 -33.88 -16.19
CA ASP A 399 15.79 -32.70 -16.88
C ASP A 399 16.22 -31.38 -16.22
N ILE A 400 16.39 -31.37 -14.90
CA ILE A 400 16.90 -30.23 -14.14
C ILE A 400 18.42 -30.16 -14.21
N GLU A 401 19.12 -31.31 -14.22
CA GLU A 401 20.56 -31.38 -14.47
C GLU A 401 20.89 -30.82 -15.86
N ASP A 402 20.15 -31.21 -16.91
CA ASP A 402 20.27 -30.66 -18.27
C ASP A 402 19.94 -29.14 -18.30
N PHE A 403 18.92 -28.68 -17.58
CA PHE A 403 18.58 -27.25 -17.47
C PHE A 403 19.68 -26.42 -16.80
N LEU A 404 20.21 -26.87 -15.66
CA LEU A 404 21.26 -26.15 -14.93
C LEU A 404 22.59 -26.16 -15.69
N ALA A 405 22.92 -27.27 -16.36
CA ALA A 405 24.08 -27.37 -17.25
C ALA A 405 23.99 -26.44 -18.47
N ALA A 406 22.79 -26.10 -18.92
CA ALA A 406 22.57 -25.12 -19.99
C ALA A 406 22.52 -23.66 -19.49
N LEU A 407 21.93 -23.42 -18.32
CA LEU A 407 21.80 -22.07 -17.74
C LEU A 407 23.12 -21.53 -17.19
N GLN A 408 23.85 -22.32 -16.39
CA GLN A 408 25.08 -21.89 -15.71
C GLN A 408 26.14 -21.24 -16.63
N PRO A 409 26.45 -21.76 -17.83
CA PRO A 409 27.42 -21.14 -18.75
C PRO A 409 26.82 -19.98 -19.58
N ALA A 410 25.50 -19.83 -19.63
CA ALA A 410 24.81 -18.76 -20.36
C ALA A 410 24.54 -17.51 -19.50
N LEU A 411 24.73 -17.60 -18.18
CA LEU A 411 24.63 -16.45 -17.28
C LEU A 411 25.79 -15.44 -17.47
N PRO A 412 25.56 -14.12 -17.27
CA PRO A 412 26.62 -13.11 -17.31
C PRO A 412 27.72 -13.35 -16.26
N LYS A 413 28.94 -12.90 -16.55
CA LYS A 413 30.13 -13.14 -15.70
C LYS A 413 30.07 -12.46 -14.33
N ASP A 414 29.18 -11.50 -14.14
CA ASP A 414 28.88 -10.75 -12.91
C ASP A 414 27.66 -11.29 -12.16
N VAL A 415 27.12 -12.45 -12.56
CA VAL A 415 25.99 -13.14 -11.90
C VAL A 415 26.46 -14.47 -11.30
N GLU A 416 26.20 -14.68 -10.01
CA GLU A 416 26.49 -15.93 -9.30
C GLU A 416 25.22 -16.78 -9.15
N LEU A 417 25.32 -18.10 -9.39
CA LEU A 417 24.18 -19.03 -9.33
C LEU A 417 24.27 -19.95 -8.10
N ILE A 418 23.18 -20.01 -7.35
CA ILE A 418 23.03 -20.81 -6.15
C ILE A 418 22.07 -21.98 -6.41
N GLN A 419 22.56 -23.17 -6.13
CA GLN A 419 21.90 -24.46 -6.38
C GLN A 419 22.25 -25.45 -5.26
N GLY A 420 21.48 -26.54 -5.14
CA GLY A 420 21.63 -27.59 -4.11
C GLY A 420 20.76 -27.43 -2.86
N LEU A 421 19.91 -26.40 -2.77
CA LEU A 421 19.10 -26.12 -1.57
C LEU A 421 17.88 -27.05 -1.43
N MET A 422 17.65 -27.62 -0.24
CA MET A 422 16.54 -28.56 0.02
C MET A 422 15.25 -27.83 0.44
N MET A 423 14.44 -27.48 -0.56
CA MET A 423 13.30 -26.56 -0.39
C MET A 423 12.08 -27.16 0.29
N TYR A 424 12.11 -28.47 0.59
CA TYR A 424 11.02 -29.19 1.22
C TYR A 424 11.36 -29.73 2.63
N SER A 425 12.40 -29.20 3.29
CA SER A 425 12.69 -29.45 4.71
C SER A 425 13.43 -28.27 5.36
N VAL A 426 12.91 -27.71 6.46
CA VAL A 426 13.55 -26.58 7.18
C VAL A 426 14.90 -26.94 7.84
N LEU A 427 15.27 -28.22 7.83
CA LEU A 427 16.54 -28.73 8.36
C LEU A 427 17.60 -28.92 7.26
N ASN A 428 17.31 -28.51 6.01
CA ASN A 428 18.14 -28.72 4.82
C ASN A 428 18.57 -30.19 4.57
N LYS A 429 17.80 -31.18 5.06
CA LYS A 429 18.13 -32.63 4.97
C LYS A 429 17.26 -33.39 3.96
N PRO A 430 17.83 -34.36 3.22
CA PRO A 430 17.10 -35.19 2.26
C PRO A 430 16.05 -36.11 2.92
N LEU A 431 15.25 -36.80 2.10
CA LEU A 431 14.25 -37.75 2.59
C LEU A 431 14.87 -39.10 3.02
N ASP A 432 16.12 -39.39 2.66
CA ASP A 432 16.74 -40.70 2.78
C ASP A 432 17.75 -40.83 3.95
N GLN A 433 18.00 -39.74 4.70
CA GLN A 433 18.83 -39.66 5.92
C GLN A 433 18.04 -39.12 7.14
N ASP A 434 18.19 -39.77 8.31
CA ASP A 434 17.65 -39.48 9.67
C ASP A 434 16.15 -39.10 9.87
N ARG A 435 15.26 -40.10 9.90
CA ARG A 435 13.78 -40.19 9.60
C ARG A 435 13.12 -41.36 10.44
N PRO A 436 11.78 -41.56 10.54
CA PRO A 436 11.17 -42.90 10.72
C PRO A 436 10.26 -43.41 9.54
N LEU A 437 10.60 -44.59 8.97
CA LEU A 437 9.93 -45.55 8.02
C LEU A 437 10.65 -45.95 6.71
N ALA A 438 11.66 -45.23 6.20
CA ALA A 438 12.19 -45.46 4.84
C ALA A 438 13.38 -46.42 4.75
N PHE A 439 13.04 -47.70 4.71
CA PHE A 439 13.31 -48.51 3.53
C PHE A 439 12.39 -48.02 2.39
N LEU A 440 11.14 -47.66 2.74
CA LEU A 440 10.07 -47.13 1.89
C LEU A 440 10.49 -46.03 0.90
N TRP A 441 11.04 -44.88 1.33
CA TRP A 441 11.54 -43.86 0.38
C TRP A 441 12.74 -44.32 -0.45
N LYS A 442 13.71 -45.08 0.11
CA LYS A 442 14.84 -45.60 -0.69
C LYS A 442 14.36 -46.56 -1.77
N MET A 443 13.31 -47.34 -1.47
CA MET A 443 12.57 -48.15 -2.43
C MET A 443 11.74 -47.28 -3.40
N ALA A 444 11.06 -46.24 -2.92
CA ALA A 444 10.23 -45.35 -3.74
C ALA A 444 11.06 -44.56 -4.76
N ASP A 445 12.19 -43.97 -4.36
CA ASP A 445 13.10 -43.33 -5.30
C ASP A 445 13.71 -44.36 -6.25
N LYS A 446 14.20 -45.53 -5.78
CA LYS A 446 14.73 -46.57 -6.68
C LYS A 446 13.70 -47.04 -7.72
N VAL A 447 12.43 -47.13 -7.34
CA VAL A 447 11.31 -47.45 -8.24
C VAL A 447 10.93 -46.27 -9.14
N ARG A 448 11.04 -45.03 -8.67
CA ARG A 448 10.82 -43.80 -9.45
C ARG A 448 11.89 -43.56 -10.51
N TRP A 449 13.16 -43.82 -10.20
CA TRP A 449 14.29 -43.78 -11.13
C TRP A 449 14.17 -44.84 -12.25
N THR A 450 13.38 -45.90 -12.05
CA THR A 450 13.10 -46.93 -13.07
C THR A 450 11.73 -46.75 -13.76
N ASN A 451 10.72 -46.20 -13.08
CA ASN A 451 9.44 -45.79 -13.67
C ASN A 451 8.81 -44.61 -12.89
N PRO A 452 8.87 -43.37 -13.43
CA PRO A 452 8.26 -42.19 -12.78
C PRO A 452 6.74 -42.25 -12.58
N ALA A 453 6.02 -43.12 -13.32
CA ALA A 453 4.57 -43.31 -13.18
C ALA A 453 4.19 -44.40 -12.16
N ALA A 454 5.17 -45.07 -11.53
CA ALA A 454 4.90 -46.10 -10.54
C ALA A 454 4.28 -45.52 -9.25
N LEU A 455 3.34 -46.27 -8.65
CA LEU A 455 2.55 -45.85 -7.49
C LEU A 455 3.40 -45.36 -6.30
N LEU A 456 4.60 -45.93 -6.12
CA LEU A 456 5.55 -45.55 -5.08
C LEU A 456 6.24 -44.19 -5.35
N GLY A 457 6.47 -43.82 -6.61
CA GLY A 457 7.09 -42.53 -6.96
C GLY A 457 6.18 -41.34 -6.67
N LEU A 458 4.87 -41.51 -6.89
CA LEU A 458 3.84 -40.50 -6.58
C LEU A 458 3.88 -40.06 -5.10
N LEU A 459 4.24 -40.98 -4.19
CA LEU A 459 4.25 -40.75 -2.75
C LEU A 459 5.17 -39.59 -2.32
N VAL A 460 6.29 -39.37 -3.02
CA VAL A 460 7.24 -38.27 -2.79
C VAL A 460 6.61 -36.94 -3.19
N ASN A 461 6.22 -36.81 -4.47
CA ASN A 461 5.58 -35.62 -5.02
C ASN A 461 4.42 -35.17 -4.13
N LEU A 462 3.63 -36.14 -3.69
CA LEU A 462 2.38 -35.96 -2.97
C LEU A 462 2.61 -35.68 -1.48
N ARG A 463 3.76 -36.05 -0.90
CA ARG A 463 4.27 -35.50 0.38
C ARG A 463 4.68 -34.04 0.20
N ASN A 464 5.39 -33.71 -0.87
CA ASN A 464 5.83 -32.34 -1.14
C ASN A 464 4.65 -31.41 -1.44
N THR A 465 3.55 -31.90 -2.02
CA THR A 465 2.26 -31.17 -2.08
C THR A 465 1.71 -30.81 -0.69
N ILE A 466 1.92 -31.63 0.35
CA ILE A 466 1.56 -31.23 1.73
C ILE A 466 2.42 -30.05 2.17
N ILE A 467 3.71 -30.08 1.86
CA ILE A 467 4.66 -29.04 2.27
C ILE A 467 4.38 -27.70 1.56
N VAL A 468 3.96 -27.74 0.29
CA VAL A 468 3.35 -26.58 -0.39
C VAL A 468 2.12 -26.09 0.39
N ALA A 469 1.19 -26.98 0.76
CA ALA A 469 0.03 -26.60 1.57
C ALA A 469 0.37 -26.11 3.00
N VAL A 470 1.52 -26.48 3.56
CA VAL A 470 2.08 -25.95 4.82
C VAL A 470 2.60 -24.52 4.60
N SER A 471 3.40 -24.29 3.56
CA SER A 471 3.86 -22.95 3.15
C SER A 471 2.71 -21.97 2.92
N SER A 472 1.66 -22.46 2.24
CA SER A 472 0.47 -21.68 1.90
C SER A 472 -0.51 -21.45 3.06
N ASP A 473 -0.37 -22.12 4.21
CA ASP A 473 -1.26 -21.98 5.36
C ASP A 473 -0.91 -20.74 6.19
N LYS A 474 -1.90 -19.89 6.48
CA LYS A 474 -1.72 -18.66 7.28
C LYS A 474 -1.21 -18.91 8.72
N ARG A 475 -1.24 -20.16 9.19
CA ARG A 475 -0.82 -20.59 10.53
C ARG A 475 0.59 -21.19 10.51
N TYR A 476 0.83 -22.16 9.63
CA TYR A 476 2.10 -22.91 9.56
C TYR A 476 3.14 -22.24 8.66
N GLY A 477 2.69 -21.62 7.56
CA GLY A 477 3.51 -20.95 6.57
C GLY A 477 4.47 -19.92 7.16
N PRO A 478 4.02 -18.96 8.00
CA PRO A 478 4.91 -17.94 8.55
C PRO A 478 6.15 -18.46 9.29
N ILE A 479 6.08 -19.66 9.87
CA ILE A 479 7.21 -20.36 10.49
C ILE A 479 8.03 -21.09 9.43
N TYR A 480 7.36 -21.88 8.58
CA TYR A 480 8.01 -22.68 7.55
C TYR A 480 8.81 -21.84 6.55
N ASN A 481 8.19 -20.76 6.07
CA ASN A 481 8.72 -19.87 5.04
C ASN A 481 9.90 -19.03 5.58
N GLN A 482 9.95 -18.81 6.90
CA GLN A 482 11.11 -18.21 7.57
C GLN A 482 12.27 -19.21 7.69
N GLY A 483 12.02 -20.48 8.00
CA GLY A 483 13.05 -21.53 7.96
C GLY A 483 13.61 -21.74 6.56
N ILE A 484 12.76 -21.71 5.53
CA ILE A 484 13.20 -21.77 4.13
C ILE A 484 13.96 -20.50 3.71
N ALA A 485 13.58 -19.31 4.20
CA ALA A 485 14.36 -18.10 3.99
C ALA A 485 15.74 -18.14 4.67
N GLN A 486 15.88 -18.86 5.80
CA GLN A 486 17.17 -19.11 6.44
C GLN A 486 18.05 -19.99 5.53
N VAL A 487 17.55 -21.12 5.03
CA VAL A 487 18.30 -21.99 4.09
C VAL A 487 18.78 -21.23 2.84
N ILE A 488 17.98 -20.31 2.29
CA ILE A 488 18.41 -19.45 1.18
C ILE A 488 19.48 -18.44 1.63
N PHE A 489 19.32 -17.84 2.80
CA PHE A 489 20.28 -16.88 3.37
C PHE A 489 21.64 -17.51 3.67
N ASP A 490 21.66 -18.71 4.23
CA ASP A 490 22.89 -19.45 4.55
C ASP A 490 23.65 -19.76 3.24
N GLY A 491 22.96 -20.35 2.25
CA GLY A 491 23.54 -20.66 0.93
C GLY A 491 24.01 -19.44 0.12
N LEU A 492 23.45 -18.25 0.40
CA LEU A 492 23.91 -16.95 -0.09
C LEU A 492 25.22 -16.51 0.60
N VAL A 493 25.28 -16.56 1.92
CA VAL A 493 26.45 -16.15 2.71
C VAL A 493 27.64 -17.09 2.48
N GLU A 494 27.41 -18.40 2.36
CA GLU A 494 28.41 -19.41 1.92
C GLU A 494 29.08 -19.03 0.59
N ARG A 495 28.37 -18.33 -0.29
CA ARG A 495 28.82 -17.91 -1.64
C ARG A 495 29.21 -16.43 -1.70
N GLY A 496 29.48 -15.81 -0.55
CA GLY A 496 30.04 -14.46 -0.47
C GLY A 496 29.02 -13.31 -0.46
N TYR A 497 27.71 -13.58 -0.39
CA TYR A 497 26.71 -12.52 -0.26
C TYR A 497 26.87 -11.79 1.08
N GLN A 498 27.10 -10.47 1.04
CA GLN A 498 27.19 -9.64 2.24
C GLN A 498 25.81 -9.04 2.61
N PRO A 499 25.24 -9.34 3.79
CA PRO A 499 24.01 -8.71 4.26
C PRO A 499 24.14 -7.18 4.32
N GLY A 500 23.13 -6.47 3.80
CA GLY A 500 23.14 -5.00 3.71
C GLY A 500 23.86 -4.41 2.50
N SER A 501 24.53 -5.22 1.67
CA SER A 501 25.22 -4.75 0.45
C SER A 501 24.29 -4.19 -0.64
N GLY A 502 22.99 -4.48 -0.57
CA GLY A 502 21.98 -4.03 -1.55
C GLY A 502 22.01 -4.76 -2.89
N VAL A 503 22.95 -5.70 -3.11
CA VAL A 503 23.08 -6.46 -4.36
C VAL A 503 21.78 -7.24 -4.65
N PRO A 504 21.15 -7.08 -5.83
CA PRO A 504 19.89 -7.75 -6.16
C PRO A 504 19.95 -9.28 -6.07
N ILE A 505 18.84 -9.87 -5.63
CA ILE A 505 18.63 -11.33 -5.57
C ILE A 505 17.46 -11.72 -6.48
N THR A 506 17.61 -12.78 -7.28
CA THR A 506 16.53 -13.33 -8.10
C THR A 506 16.30 -14.81 -7.76
N LEU A 507 15.09 -15.15 -7.31
CA LEU A 507 14.71 -16.53 -7.04
C LEU A 507 14.05 -17.13 -8.29
N ILE A 508 14.55 -18.26 -8.80
CA ILE A 508 13.95 -19.00 -9.92
C ILE A 508 13.26 -20.24 -9.35
N GLY A 509 11.94 -20.21 -9.28
CA GLY A 509 11.12 -21.29 -8.71
C GLY A 509 10.37 -22.10 -9.76
N TYR A 510 10.70 -23.39 -9.89
CA TYR A 510 9.96 -24.33 -10.75
C TYR A 510 8.80 -24.99 -10.00
N SER A 511 7.60 -25.02 -10.58
CA SER A 511 6.44 -25.74 -10.03
C SER A 511 6.15 -25.36 -8.55
N GLY A 512 6.25 -26.30 -7.61
CA GLY A 512 6.12 -26.03 -6.17
C GLY A 512 7.21 -25.11 -5.60
N GLY A 513 8.37 -24.99 -6.22
CA GLY A 513 9.44 -24.05 -5.86
C GLY A 513 9.05 -22.60 -6.10
N GLY A 514 8.09 -22.35 -7.01
CA GLY A 514 7.48 -21.03 -7.19
C GLY A 514 6.77 -20.52 -5.93
N GLU A 515 6.05 -21.40 -5.22
CA GLU A 515 5.46 -21.07 -3.91
C GLU A 515 6.56 -20.74 -2.89
N MET A 516 7.59 -21.58 -2.78
CA MET A 516 8.69 -21.37 -1.83
C MET A 516 9.42 -20.05 -2.08
N SER A 517 9.61 -19.67 -3.35
CA SER A 517 10.18 -18.40 -3.78
C SER A 517 9.39 -17.19 -3.23
N VAL A 518 8.11 -17.09 -3.56
CA VAL A 518 7.28 -15.92 -3.18
C VAL A 518 6.91 -15.92 -1.69
N ALA A 519 6.97 -17.08 -1.04
CA ALA A 519 6.71 -17.25 0.38
C ALA A 519 7.90 -16.86 1.26
N ALA A 520 9.13 -17.23 0.85
CA ALA A 520 10.36 -16.93 1.58
C ALA A 520 10.88 -15.50 1.34
N ALA A 521 10.71 -14.94 0.14
CA ALA A 521 11.25 -13.62 -0.24
C ALA A 521 10.94 -12.46 0.74
N PRO A 522 9.73 -12.33 1.34
CA PRO A 522 9.45 -11.26 2.31
C PRO A 522 10.22 -11.37 3.64
N TYR A 523 10.79 -12.55 3.93
CA TYR A 523 11.67 -12.79 5.07
C TYR A 523 13.12 -12.57 4.65
N LEU A 524 13.55 -13.18 3.53
CA LEU A 524 14.89 -13.03 2.97
C LEU A 524 15.24 -11.54 2.74
N LYS A 525 14.32 -10.75 2.19
CA LYS A 525 14.47 -9.30 1.98
C LYS A 525 14.70 -8.51 3.28
N ARG A 526 14.16 -9.00 4.41
CA ARG A 526 14.40 -8.38 5.73
C ARG A 526 15.81 -8.70 6.25
N SER A 527 16.29 -9.93 6.03
CA SER A 527 17.62 -10.37 6.47
C SER A 527 18.75 -9.84 5.59
N THR A 528 18.50 -9.61 4.30
CA THR A 528 19.51 -9.23 3.30
C THR A 528 19.55 -7.74 2.95
N GLY A 529 18.42 -7.03 3.10
CA GLY A 529 18.24 -5.64 2.67
C GLY A 529 18.04 -5.43 1.16
N ALA A 530 18.14 -6.49 0.34
CA ALA A 530 18.18 -6.39 -1.12
C ALA A 530 16.82 -6.15 -1.80
N SER A 531 16.88 -5.69 -3.04
CA SER A 531 15.80 -5.90 -4.02
C SER A 531 15.69 -7.41 -4.33
N ILE A 532 14.46 -7.94 -4.35
CA ILE A 532 14.21 -9.35 -4.63
C ILE A 532 13.17 -9.51 -5.73
N ASP A 533 13.62 -10.12 -6.84
CA ASP A 533 12.80 -10.57 -7.96
C ASP A 533 12.47 -12.07 -7.82
N VAL A 534 11.36 -12.50 -8.41
CA VAL A 534 11.02 -13.92 -8.54
C VAL A 534 10.68 -14.24 -9.99
N ILE A 535 11.32 -15.26 -10.55
CA ILE A 535 10.94 -15.91 -11.81
C ILE A 535 10.27 -17.23 -11.46
N SER A 536 9.08 -17.48 -11.98
CA SER A 536 8.27 -18.66 -11.68
C SER A 536 7.98 -19.45 -12.95
N LEU A 537 8.49 -20.67 -13.03
CA LEU A 537 8.27 -21.60 -14.16
C LEU A 537 7.08 -22.53 -13.81
N GLY A 538 5.91 -22.30 -14.40
CA GLY A 538 4.69 -23.08 -14.12
C GLY A 538 4.24 -23.10 -12.65
N GLY A 539 4.63 -22.08 -11.87
CA GLY A 539 4.61 -22.17 -10.41
C GLY A 539 3.23 -22.13 -9.74
N VAL A 540 2.97 -23.07 -8.83
CA VAL A 540 1.67 -23.24 -8.16
C VAL A 540 1.60 -22.43 -6.86
N MET A 541 1.48 -21.11 -7.00
CA MET A 541 1.60 -20.14 -5.89
C MET A 541 0.26 -19.78 -5.21
N SER A 542 0.31 -19.50 -3.91
CA SER A 542 -0.81 -19.11 -3.05
C SER A 542 -1.03 -17.61 -2.94
N ALA A 543 -2.29 -17.18 -3.04
CA ALA A 543 -2.71 -15.79 -2.81
C ALA A 543 -2.58 -15.30 -1.36
N ASN A 544 -2.12 -16.15 -0.44
CA ASN A 544 -1.80 -15.77 0.95
C ASN A 544 -0.42 -15.09 1.07
N ASN A 545 0.49 -15.31 0.12
CA ASN A 545 1.83 -14.73 0.13
C ASN A 545 1.82 -13.25 -0.25
N ASN A 546 2.73 -12.47 0.32
CA ASN A 546 2.70 -11.00 0.19
C ASN A 546 3.51 -10.52 -1.03
N PHE A 547 2.97 -10.75 -2.23
CA PHE A 547 3.55 -10.32 -3.50
C PHE A 547 3.93 -8.82 -3.55
N LEU A 548 3.29 -7.98 -2.73
CA LEU A 548 3.56 -6.53 -2.63
C LEU A 548 4.90 -6.19 -1.96
N LYS A 549 5.68 -7.19 -1.51
CA LYS A 549 7.04 -7.00 -0.98
C LYS A 549 8.16 -7.37 -1.96
N LEU A 550 7.84 -8.03 -3.08
CA LEU A 550 8.76 -8.30 -4.18
C LEU A 550 9.06 -7.02 -4.97
N GLU A 551 10.15 -7.00 -5.74
CA GLU A 551 10.29 -6.03 -6.81
C GLU A 551 9.43 -6.41 -8.01
N GLN A 552 9.60 -7.61 -8.54
CA GLN A 552 8.69 -8.17 -9.54
C GLN A 552 8.53 -9.68 -9.39
N LEU A 553 7.34 -10.19 -9.70
CA LEU A 553 7.11 -11.60 -10.02
C LEU A 553 6.90 -11.74 -11.53
N TYR A 554 7.77 -12.50 -12.20
CA TYR A 554 7.62 -12.94 -13.58
C TYR A 554 7.12 -14.38 -13.58
N HIS A 555 5.86 -14.58 -13.95
CA HIS A 555 5.24 -15.90 -13.95
C HIS A 555 5.12 -16.42 -15.38
N ILE A 556 5.99 -17.36 -15.74
CA ILE A 556 6.07 -17.97 -17.07
C ILE A 556 5.13 -19.18 -17.09
N VAL A 557 4.20 -19.20 -18.05
CA VAL A 557 3.11 -20.17 -18.14
C VAL A 557 3.01 -20.71 -19.58
N GLY A 558 3.10 -22.03 -19.73
CA GLY A 558 2.85 -22.73 -20.99
C GLY A 558 1.36 -23.03 -21.18
N ASP A 559 0.88 -22.90 -22.42
CA ASP A 559 -0.53 -23.11 -22.76
C ASP A 559 -1.01 -24.54 -22.49
N LYS A 560 -0.11 -25.52 -22.45
CA LYS A 560 -0.41 -26.93 -22.13
C LYS A 560 -0.04 -27.30 -20.68
N ASP A 561 0.38 -26.34 -19.85
CA ASP A 561 0.63 -26.60 -18.43
C ASP A 561 -0.69 -26.85 -17.69
N THR A 562 -0.90 -28.09 -17.25
CA THR A 562 -2.08 -28.51 -16.46
C THR A 562 -1.89 -28.32 -14.95
N VAL A 563 -0.66 -28.06 -14.50
CA VAL A 563 -0.29 -27.98 -13.09
C VAL A 563 -0.37 -26.54 -12.58
N GLU A 564 0.08 -25.54 -13.36
CA GLU A 564 -0.15 -24.11 -13.05
C GLU A 564 -1.65 -23.84 -12.87
N ARG A 565 -2.46 -24.37 -13.79
CA ARG A 565 -3.93 -24.25 -13.77
C ARG A 565 -4.59 -24.77 -12.49
N MET A 566 -3.94 -25.64 -11.72
CA MET A 566 -4.42 -26.04 -10.38
C MET A 566 -4.28 -24.92 -9.34
N GLY A 567 -3.37 -23.97 -9.52
CA GLY A 567 -3.11 -22.87 -8.60
C GLY A 567 -4.35 -21.99 -8.35
N PRO A 568 -5.03 -21.46 -9.38
CA PRO A 568 -6.30 -20.76 -9.20
C PRO A 568 -7.40 -21.60 -8.53
N ILE A 569 -7.47 -22.91 -8.80
CA ILE A 569 -8.47 -23.81 -8.23
C ILE A 569 -8.20 -24.07 -6.74
N MET A 570 -6.95 -24.38 -6.38
CA MET A 570 -6.53 -24.64 -5.00
C MET A 570 -6.55 -23.39 -4.12
N PHE A 571 -6.33 -22.21 -4.71
CA PHE A 571 -6.22 -20.95 -3.99
C PHE A 571 -7.30 -19.94 -4.43
N PRO A 572 -8.52 -19.99 -3.85
CA PRO A 572 -9.61 -19.06 -4.18
C PRO A 572 -9.25 -17.58 -4.08
N GLY A 573 -8.27 -17.20 -3.26
CA GLY A 573 -7.74 -15.83 -3.25
C GLY A 573 -7.13 -15.37 -4.59
N ARG A 574 -6.83 -16.26 -5.54
CA ARG A 574 -6.45 -15.91 -6.93
C ARG A 574 -7.66 -15.56 -7.80
N TRP A 575 -8.89 -15.84 -7.35
CA TRP A 575 -10.13 -15.49 -8.07
C TRP A 575 -10.41 -13.99 -7.99
N LYS A 576 -10.97 -13.43 -9.07
CA LYS A 576 -11.18 -11.99 -9.26
C LYS A 576 -12.11 -11.36 -8.21
N ILE A 577 -13.02 -12.14 -7.62
CA ILE A 577 -13.95 -11.68 -6.57
C ILE A 577 -13.23 -11.29 -5.26
N PHE A 578 -12.06 -11.88 -4.96
CA PHE A 578 -11.24 -11.50 -3.81
C PHE A 578 -10.31 -10.32 -4.13
N VAL A 579 -10.91 -9.19 -4.50
CA VAL A 579 -10.21 -7.97 -4.98
C VAL A 579 -9.06 -7.52 -4.05
N LEU A 580 -9.21 -7.74 -2.74
CA LEU A 580 -8.24 -7.37 -1.70
C LEU A 580 -7.12 -8.41 -1.44
N SER A 581 -7.08 -9.53 -2.16
CA SER A 581 -6.00 -10.53 -2.00
C SER A 581 -4.65 -9.99 -2.49
N TYR A 582 -3.55 -10.43 -1.88
CA TYR A 582 -2.21 -9.99 -2.32
C TYR A 582 -1.92 -10.32 -3.80
N TRP A 583 -2.47 -11.42 -4.32
CA TRP A 583 -2.39 -11.76 -5.75
C TRP A 583 -3.12 -10.73 -6.62
N ASN A 584 -4.40 -10.46 -6.35
CA ASN A 584 -5.18 -9.53 -7.17
C ASN A 584 -4.69 -8.08 -7.03
N ARG A 585 -4.19 -7.70 -5.84
CA ARG A 585 -3.53 -6.41 -5.60
C ARG A 585 -2.20 -6.32 -6.35
N GLY A 586 -1.35 -7.34 -6.27
CA GLY A 586 -0.06 -7.40 -6.98
C GLY A 586 -0.24 -7.28 -8.50
N LYS A 587 -1.24 -7.97 -9.07
CA LYS A 587 -1.59 -7.82 -10.48
C LYS A 587 -2.10 -6.42 -10.85
N ARG A 588 -2.89 -5.76 -10.02
CA ARG A 588 -3.34 -4.37 -10.28
C ARG A 588 -2.19 -3.36 -10.18
N LYS A 589 -1.25 -3.56 -9.26
CA LYS A 589 -0.09 -2.69 -9.03
C LYS A 589 1.12 -3.01 -9.92
N GLY A 590 0.92 -3.72 -11.04
CA GLY A 590 1.99 -4.12 -11.96
C GLY A 590 3.02 -5.13 -11.42
N LYS A 591 3.05 -5.43 -10.11
CA LYS A 591 4.02 -6.29 -9.40
C LYS A 591 4.04 -7.77 -9.83
N ILE A 592 3.13 -8.19 -10.70
CA ILE A 592 3.05 -9.57 -11.22
C ILE A 592 2.85 -9.53 -12.74
N THR A 593 3.91 -9.81 -13.50
CA THR A 593 3.86 -10.06 -14.94
C THR A 593 3.53 -11.54 -15.19
N ILE A 594 2.68 -11.83 -16.17
CA ILE A 594 2.46 -13.19 -16.67
C ILE A 594 2.98 -13.23 -18.12
N LEU A 595 3.88 -14.18 -18.39
CA LEU A 595 4.54 -14.37 -19.69
C LEU A 595 4.09 -15.71 -20.27
N SER A 596 3.68 -15.73 -21.54
CA SER A 596 3.37 -17.01 -22.21
C SER A 596 4.66 -17.68 -22.71
N ALA A 597 4.78 -18.99 -22.43
CA ALA A 597 5.76 -19.85 -23.10
C ALA A 597 5.22 -20.47 -24.40
N GLY A 598 3.98 -20.19 -24.79
CA GLY A 598 3.32 -20.83 -25.94
C GLY A 598 2.99 -22.31 -25.67
N PRO A 599 3.09 -23.21 -26.66
CA PRO A 599 2.53 -24.58 -26.63
C PRO A 599 3.32 -25.60 -25.76
N VAL A 600 3.94 -25.11 -24.69
CA VAL A 600 4.76 -25.81 -23.68
C VAL A 600 3.88 -26.38 -22.57
N GLY A 601 4.23 -27.57 -22.08
CA GLY A 601 3.61 -28.25 -20.93
C GLY A 601 4.41 -28.07 -19.63
N HIS A 602 4.05 -28.80 -18.58
CA HIS A 602 4.71 -28.61 -17.27
C HIS A 602 6.09 -29.28 -17.17
N GLN A 603 6.17 -30.57 -17.50
CA GLN A 603 7.33 -31.45 -17.29
C GLN A 603 7.70 -32.19 -18.59
N VAL A 604 8.91 -32.76 -18.68
CA VAL A 604 9.33 -33.54 -19.85
C VAL A 604 8.53 -34.85 -20.01
N PRO A 605 8.20 -35.30 -21.25
CA PRO A 605 8.47 -34.63 -22.53
C PRO A 605 7.49 -33.48 -22.83
N GLY A 606 7.99 -32.44 -23.49
CA GLY A 606 7.25 -31.24 -23.88
C GLY A 606 7.11 -30.18 -22.78
N GLY A 607 7.92 -30.24 -21.72
CA GLY A 607 7.95 -29.25 -20.62
C GLY A 607 8.93 -28.10 -20.83
N TYR A 608 8.94 -27.11 -19.92
CA TYR A 608 9.83 -25.93 -19.99
C TYR A 608 11.32 -26.28 -20.12
N MET A 609 11.75 -27.39 -19.51
CA MET A 609 13.15 -27.83 -19.47
C MET A 609 13.52 -28.84 -20.58
N ASP A 610 12.66 -29.04 -21.59
CA ASP A 610 12.88 -30.07 -22.60
C ASP A 610 13.94 -29.68 -23.66
N PRO A 611 15.07 -30.42 -23.77
CA PRO A 611 16.14 -30.12 -24.72
C PRO A 611 15.89 -30.72 -26.13
N GLN A 612 14.78 -31.42 -26.36
CA GLN A 612 14.45 -32.12 -27.61
C GLN A 612 13.14 -31.63 -28.25
N ALA A 613 12.14 -31.24 -27.45
CA ALA A 613 10.91 -30.64 -27.94
C ALA A 613 11.18 -29.25 -28.53
N THR A 614 10.70 -29.01 -29.75
CA THR A 614 10.95 -27.78 -30.52
C THR A 614 9.68 -26.97 -30.77
N LEU A 615 9.85 -25.65 -30.83
CA LEU A 615 8.87 -24.69 -31.32
C LEU A 615 8.78 -24.73 -32.86
N LEU A 616 7.74 -24.10 -33.40
CA LEU A 616 7.58 -23.90 -34.85
C LEU A 616 8.70 -23.04 -35.48
N ASP A 617 9.47 -22.30 -34.68
CA ASP A 617 10.65 -21.53 -35.09
C ASP A 617 11.98 -22.32 -35.01
N GLY A 618 11.94 -23.58 -34.59
CA GLY A 618 13.09 -24.47 -34.50
C GLY A 618 13.88 -24.41 -33.19
N ARG A 619 13.65 -23.42 -32.29
CA ARG A 619 14.26 -23.42 -30.95
C ARG A 619 13.71 -24.56 -30.09
N THR A 620 14.51 -25.08 -29.17
CA THR A 620 14.03 -26.03 -28.16
C THR A 620 13.28 -25.32 -27.04
N TYR A 621 12.39 -26.03 -26.34
CA TYR A 621 11.64 -25.48 -25.21
C TYR A 621 12.59 -25.05 -24.07
N LEU A 622 13.68 -25.81 -23.84
CA LEU A 622 14.76 -25.44 -22.96
C LEU A 622 15.45 -24.13 -23.38
N GLN A 623 15.79 -23.99 -24.67
CA GLN A 623 16.42 -22.78 -25.21
C GLN A 623 15.51 -21.56 -25.00
N GLN A 624 14.24 -21.64 -25.38
CA GLN A 624 13.26 -20.57 -25.18
C GLN A 624 13.16 -20.16 -23.69
N THR A 625 13.12 -21.14 -22.79
CA THR A 625 13.01 -20.89 -21.34
C THR A 625 14.24 -20.14 -20.81
N ILE A 626 15.45 -20.50 -21.25
CA ILE A 626 16.68 -19.79 -20.87
C ILE A 626 16.75 -18.40 -21.52
N GLU A 627 16.33 -18.24 -22.78
CA GLU A 627 16.25 -16.92 -23.43
C GLU A 627 15.33 -15.95 -22.65
N ILE A 628 14.15 -16.41 -22.20
CA ILE A 628 13.24 -15.60 -21.38
C ILE A 628 13.88 -15.26 -20.01
N ILE A 629 14.54 -16.22 -19.35
CA ILE A 629 15.25 -15.97 -18.08
C ILE A 629 16.35 -14.91 -18.25
N LEU A 630 17.14 -14.99 -19.32
CA LEU A 630 18.20 -14.02 -19.60
C LEU A 630 17.65 -12.64 -19.94
N GLN A 631 16.55 -12.54 -20.70
CA GLN A 631 15.84 -11.28 -20.93
C GLN A 631 15.32 -10.66 -19.63
N ILE A 632 14.82 -11.46 -18.68
CA ILE A 632 14.39 -10.97 -17.36
C ILE A 632 15.60 -10.45 -16.56
N LEU A 633 16.68 -11.24 -16.45
CA LEU A 633 17.86 -10.88 -15.67
C LEU A 633 18.59 -9.62 -16.18
N ARG A 634 18.49 -9.34 -17.49
CA ARG A 634 19.00 -8.11 -18.13
C ARG A 634 18.05 -6.91 -18.05
N GLY A 635 16.87 -7.06 -17.44
CA GLY A 635 15.82 -6.03 -17.39
C GLY A 635 15.08 -5.81 -18.73
N GLU A 636 15.32 -6.65 -19.74
CA GLU A 636 14.76 -6.54 -21.08
C GLU A 636 13.29 -6.95 -21.11
N ALA A 637 12.87 -7.89 -20.24
CA ALA A 637 11.47 -8.24 -20.02
C ALA A 637 10.61 -7.13 -19.36
N LEU A 638 11.22 -6.02 -18.94
CA LEU A 638 10.53 -4.79 -18.51
C LEU A 638 10.71 -3.62 -19.51
N ARG A 639 11.35 -3.83 -20.66
CA ARG A 639 11.31 -2.86 -21.77
C ARG A 639 9.91 -2.87 -22.38
N ALA A 640 9.07 -2.00 -21.82
CA ALA A 640 7.69 -1.64 -22.17
C ALA A 640 7.01 -2.51 -23.25
N ASP A 641 5.95 -3.20 -22.85
CA ASP A 641 4.94 -3.70 -23.77
C ASP A 641 4.39 -2.54 -24.61
N GLN A 642 4.80 -2.48 -25.88
CA GLN A 642 4.40 -1.43 -26.81
C GLN A 642 2.92 -1.53 -27.20
N SER A 643 2.22 -2.62 -26.85
CA SER A 643 0.76 -2.71 -27.00
C SER A 643 0.00 -1.93 -25.93
N ILE A 644 0.62 -1.62 -24.78
CA ILE A 644 0.07 -0.67 -23.81
C ILE A 644 0.36 0.75 -24.31
N SER A 645 -0.55 1.26 -25.15
CA SER A 645 -0.50 2.61 -25.70
C SER A 645 -0.25 3.65 -24.61
N ARG A 646 0.87 4.38 -24.73
CA ARG A 646 1.30 5.40 -23.76
C ARG A 646 0.30 6.56 -23.73
N GLN A 647 -0.36 6.81 -22.59
CA GLN A 647 -1.27 7.95 -22.49
C GLN A 647 -0.48 9.27 -22.46
N THR A 648 -0.58 10.06 -23.52
CA THR A 648 0.01 11.40 -23.57
C THR A 648 -0.62 12.29 -22.49
N SER A 649 0.21 12.91 -21.65
CA SER A 649 -0.24 13.82 -20.62
C SER A 649 -0.67 15.17 -21.20
N HIS A 650 -1.51 15.92 -20.48
CA HIS A 650 -1.83 17.30 -20.83
C HIS A 650 -0.57 18.16 -20.92
N TYR A 651 0.34 18.06 -19.94
CA TYR A 651 1.63 18.73 -19.92
C TYR A 651 2.43 18.51 -21.21
N ALA A 652 2.52 17.26 -21.69
CA ALA A 652 3.24 16.94 -22.92
C ALA A 652 2.57 17.52 -24.18
N LEU A 653 1.24 17.69 -24.17
CA LEU A 653 0.52 18.41 -25.22
C LEU A 653 0.75 19.93 -25.12
N TYR A 654 0.73 20.49 -23.91
CA TYR A 654 0.96 21.92 -23.66
C TYR A 654 2.36 22.35 -24.11
N GLN A 655 3.39 21.54 -23.83
CA GLN A 655 4.78 21.78 -24.24
C GLN A 655 5.02 21.69 -25.77
N ALA A 656 4.06 21.21 -26.56
CA ALA A 656 4.13 21.28 -28.01
C ALA A 656 3.96 22.71 -28.56
N ALA A 657 3.33 23.62 -27.79
CA ALA A 657 3.21 25.02 -28.16
C ALA A 657 4.40 25.83 -27.63
N ALA A 658 5.12 26.51 -28.54
CA ALA A 658 6.39 27.16 -28.23
C ALA A 658 6.29 28.21 -27.09
N PHE A 659 5.19 28.97 -27.02
CA PHE A 659 4.98 30.01 -26.00
C PHE A 659 4.89 29.50 -24.55
N ASN A 660 4.76 28.19 -24.34
CA ASN A 660 4.80 27.58 -23.00
C ASN A 660 6.22 27.26 -22.52
N ARG A 661 7.21 27.25 -23.43
CA ARG A 661 8.59 26.86 -23.14
C ARG A 661 9.48 28.09 -22.87
N PRO A 662 10.44 28.04 -21.93
CA PRO A 662 11.28 29.21 -21.63
C PRO A 662 12.18 29.70 -22.76
N ASP A 663 12.60 28.82 -23.68
CA ASP A 663 13.50 29.13 -24.80
C ASP A 663 12.87 30.08 -25.84
N TYR A 664 11.55 30.20 -25.85
CA TYR A 664 10.80 31.11 -26.72
C TYR A 664 10.98 32.60 -26.33
N TYR A 665 11.44 32.89 -25.12
CA TYR A 665 11.53 34.25 -24.57
C TYR A 665 12.98 34.70 -24.38
N PRO A 666 13.55 35.55 -25.27
CA PRO A 666 14.93 36.03 -25.19
C PRO A 666 15.27 36.57 -23.79
N ILE A 667 16.36 36.09 -23.17
CA ILE A 667 16.70 36.47 -21.79
C ILE A 667 17.07 37.96 -21.72
N ALA A 668 17.88 38.43 -22.66
CA ALA A 668 18.22 39.84 -22.81
C ALA A 668 17.05 40.62 -23.44
N GLN A 669 16.10 41.07 -22.61
CA GLN A 669 15.01 41.95 -23.02
C GLN A 669 14.76 43.07 -21.99
N THR A 670 14.26 44.21 -22.45
CA THR A 670 13.93 45.36 -21.59
C THR A 670 12.50 45.86 -21.83
N VAL A 671 11.92 46.45 -20.80
CA VAL A 671 10.56 47.00 -20.80
C VAL A 671 10.55 48.40 -20.20
N ASP A 672 9.65 49.26 -20.69
CA ASP A 672 9.42 50.59 -20.11
C ASP A 672 8.74 50.46 -18.74
N LEU A 673 9.45 50.89 -17.69
CA LEU A 673 8.98 50.84 -16.30
C LEU A 673 7.84 51.83 -15.99
N LYS A 674 7.39 52.67 -16.94
CA LYS A 674 6.11 53.38 -16.85
C LYS A 674 4.92 52.43 -17.01
N TRP A 675 5.02 51.45 -17.91
CA TRP A 675 3.91 50.59 -18.35
C TRP A 675 4.02 49.15 -17.83
N TYR A 676 5.24 48.66 -17.64
CA TYR A 676 5.55 47.29 -17.21
C TYR A 676 6.30 47.26 -15.88
N ARG A 677 6.21 46.11 -15.18
CA ARG A 677 6.94 45.84 -13.93
C ARG A 677 7.43 44.39 -13.89
N PRO A 678 8.60 44.08 -13.29
CA PRO A 678 8.98 42.70 -12.98
C PRO A 678 8.04 42.09 -11.94
N ILE A 679 7.89 40.76 -11.94
CA ILE A 679 7.02 40.02 -11.00
C ILE A 679 7.71 39.80 -9.63
N GLY A 680 9.04 39.87 -9.60
CA GLY A 680 9.89 39.86 -8.40
C GLY A 680 11.30 40.34 -8.72
N ASP A 681 12.10 40.64 -7.69
CA ASP A 681 13.44 41.21 -7.87
C ASP A 681 14.43 40.21 -8.47
N TRP A 682 14.39 38.96 -8.00
CA TRP A 682 15.10 37.83 -8.59
C TRP A 682 14.12 36.88 -9.27
N MET A 683 14.32 36.64 -10.56
CA MET A 683 13.53 35.67 -11.34
C MET A 683 14.43 34.89 -12.29
N GLY A 684 14.11 33.62 -12.53
CA GLY A 684 14.93 32.75 -13.36
C GLY A 684 14.38 31.35 -13.50
N ARG A 685 15.10 30.53 -14.26
CA ARG A 685 14.76 29.13 -14.53
C ARG A 685 15.56 28.21 -13.61
N LEU A 686 14.87 27.32 -12.90
CA LEU A 686 15.52 26.25 -12.14
C LEU A 686 16.03 25.17 -13.11
N ILE A 687 17.27 24.75 -12.91
CA ILE A 687 17.93 23.70 -13.69
C ILE A 687 18.45 22.64 -12.72
N LEU A 688 17.98 21.40 -12.85
CA LEU A 688 18.49 20.28 -12.07
C LEU A 688 19.92 19.94 -12.57
N PRO A 689 20.96 19.94 -11.70
CA PRO A 689 22.31 19.61 -12.13
C PRO A 689 22.39 18.15 -12.60
N LYS A 690 23.29 17.85 -13.54
CA LYS A 690 23.56 16.45 -13.90
C LYS A 690 24.24 15.72 -12.73
N LEU A 691 24.03 14.40 -12.66
CA LEU A 691 24.46 13.59 -11.51
C LEU A 691 25.97 13.66 -11.25
N GLU A 692 26.79 13.84 -12.29
CA GLU A 692 28.25 13.89 -12.22
C GLU A 692 28.77 15.19 -11.58
N VAL A 693 28.00 16.28 -11.66
CA VAL A 693 28.37 17.62 -11.11
C VAL A 693 27.56 18.01 -9.87
N ARG A 694 26.53 17.22 -9.52
CA ARG A 694 25.61 17.45 -8.39
C ARG A 694 26.33 17.75 -7.07
N SER A 695 27.39 17.00 -6.76
CA SER A 695 28.21 17.16 -5.56
C SER A 695 28.99 18.48 -5.48
N LEU A 696 29.26 19.12 -6.62
CA LEU A 696 29.92 20.43 -6.71
C LEU A 696 28.92 21.58 -6.64
N VAL A 697 27.67 21.35 -7.07
CA VAL A 697 26.59 22.34 -7.02
C VAL A 697 26.03 22.46 -5.60
N GLN A 698 25.78 21.33 -4.91
CA GLN A 698 25.22 21.28 -3.54
C GLN A 698 23.89 22.06 -3.43
N GLY A 699 22.94 21.72 -4.29
CA GLY A 699 21.70 22.45 -4.53
C GLY A 699 21.31 22.33 -5.99
N VAL A 700 20.73 23.38 -6.57
CA VAL A 700 20.36 23.41 -8.00
C VAL A 700 21.09 24.53 -8.76
N LEU A 701 20.97 24.54 -10.08
CA LEU A 701 21.43 25.64 -10.92
C LEU A 701 20.27 26.61 -11.20
N PHE A 702 20.57 27.89 -11.37
CA PHE A 702 19.59 28.95 -11.59
C PHE A 702 20.06 29.86 -12.73
N GLU A 703 19.34 29.83 -13.84
CA GLU A 703 19.56 30.71 -14.99
C GLU A 703 18.82 32.03 -14.74
N VAL A 704 19.58 33.11 -14.51
CA VAL A 704 19.04 34.40 -14.06
C VAL A 704 18.36 35.12 -15.22
N HIS A 705 17.05 35.32 -15.13
CA HIS A 705 16.26 36.07 -16.11
C HIS A 705 16.02 37.53 -15.69
N HIS A 706 16.08 37.82 -14.40
CA HIS A 706 16.00 39.15 -13.83
C HIS A 706 16.70 39.19 -12.46
N ALA A 707 17.36 40.32 -12.17
CA ALA A 707 18.08 40.56 -10.93
C ALA A 707 17.95 42.05 -10.50
N PRO A 708 18.23 42.39 -9.23
CA PRO A 708 18.37 43.77 -8.76
C PRO A 708 19.38 44.60 -9.56
N LYS A 709 19.32 45.93 -9.42
CA LYS A 709 20.15 46.86 -10.20
C LYS A 709 21.65 46.57 -10.08
N GLU A 710 22.15 46.24 -8.89
CA GLU A 710 23.57 45.91 -8.68
C GLU A 710 24.00 44.58 -9.35
N TYR A 711 23.12 43.58 -9.40
CA TYR A 711 23.42 42.23 -9.91
C TYR A 711 23.02 42.02 -11.39
N ARG A 712 22.71 43.08 -12.13
CA ARG A 712 22.32 43.02 -13.56
C ARG A 712 23.32 42.29 -14.45
N HIS A 713 24.60 42.26 -14.08
CA HIS A 713 25.65 41.55 -14.81
C HIS A 713 25.46 40.02 -14.79
N LEU A 714 24.68 39.47 -13.85
CA LEU A 714 24.35 38.05 -13.78
C LEU A 714 23.21 37.64 -14.72
N ILE A 715 22.47 38.58 -15.33
CA ILE A 715 21.33 38.23 -16.22
C ILE A 715 21.85 37.49 -17.46
N GLY A 716 21.30 36.31 -17.73
CA GLY A 716 21.78 35.38 -18.75
C GLY A 716 22.87 34.41 -18.27
N GLN A 717 23.42 34.58 -17.06
CA GLN A 717 24.33 33.61 -16.46
C GLN A 717 23.56 32.50 -15.72
N THR A 718 24.21 31.35 -15.55
CA THR A 718 23.75 30.26 -14.67
C THR A 718 24.62 30.21 -13.42
N VAL A 719 24.00 30.50 -12.27
CA VAL A 719 24.64 30.50 -10.94
C VAL A 719 24.14 29.32 -10.12
N LYS A 720 24.84 28.99 -9.02
CA LYS A 720 24.35 27.98 -8.06
C LYS A 720 23.22 28.58 -7.21
N LEU A 721 22.22 27.78 -6.83
CA LEU A 721 21.15 28.16 -5.92
C LEU A 721 21.13 27.18 -4.75
N ARG A 722 21.29 27.70 -3.53
CA ARG A 722 21.60 26.95 -2.31
C ARG A 722 20.73 27.37 -1.14
N TRP A 723 20.60 26.49 -0.15
CA TRP A 723 20.04 26.83 1.15
C TRP A 723 21.05 27.59 1.99
N VAL A 724 20.63 28.69 2.64
CA VAL A 724 21.46 29.41 3.62
C VAL A 724 21.84 28.50 4.80
N ASP A 725 23.06 28.63 5.33
CA ASP A 725 23.53 27.85 6.46
C ASP A 725 23.01 28.42 7.81
N HIS A 726 21.70 28.44 7.94
CA HIS A 726 21.00 28.80 9.17
C HIS A 726 20.40 27.55 9.82
N PRO A 727 20.57 27.30 11.14
CA PRO A 727 20.17 26.04 11.78
C PRO A 727 18.70 25.64 11.55
N ASP A 728 17.76 26.59 11.58
CA ASP A 728 16.35 26.31 11.28
C ASP A 728 16.10 25.88 9.83
N VAL A 729 16.85 26.44 8.86
CA VAL A 729 16.71 26.12 7.43
C VAL A 729 17.29 24.73 7.18
N GLN A 730 18.50 24.47 7.66
CA GLN A 730 19.16 23.17 7.54
C GLN A 730 18.34 22.05 8.20
N LYS A 731 17.76 22.31 9.38
CA LYS A 731 16.85 21.38 10.07
C LYS A 731 15.56 21.11 9.29
N LEU A 732 15.02 22.09 8.57
CA LEU A 732 13.85 21.89 7.71
C LEU A 732 14.22 21.07 6.46
N VAL A 733 15.35 21.38 5.81
CA VAL A 733 15.88 20.63 4.65
C VAL A 733 16.12 19.16 5.02
N GLN A 734 16.90 18.89 6.06
CA GLN A 734 17.21 17.54 6.54
C GLN A 734 15.96 16.71 6.91
N ALA A 735 14.87 17.36 7.34
CA ALA A 735 13.62 16.67 7.66
C ALA A 735 12.83 16.18 6.43
N VAL A 736 13.21 16.58 5.21
CA VAL A 736 12.53 16.21 3.96
C VAL A 736 13.47 15.72 2.86
N THR A 737 14.79 15.82 3.03
CA THR A 737 15.77 15.14 2.16
C THR A 737 15.57 13.63 2.23
N LYS A 738 15.43 12.97 1.07
CA LYS A 738 15.11 11.53 0.96
C LYS A 738 15.78 10.89 -0.24
N ASP A 739 16.07 9.59 -0.15
CA ASP A 739 16.36 8.79 -1.34
C ASP A 739 15.06 8.55 -2.12
N VAL A 740 15.12 8.67 -3.45
CA VAL A 740 13.95 8.56 -4.34
C VAL A 740 14.07 7.29 -5.18
N HIS A 741 13.15 6.35 -4.94
CA HIS A 741 13.05 5.07 -5.63
C HIS A 741 11.59 4.82 -5.99
N PHE A 742 11.27 4.73 -7.27
CA PHE A 742 9.88 4.66 -7.71
C PHE A 742 9.21 3.36 -7.23
N SER A 743 8.08 3.54 -6.54
CA SER A 743 7.11 2.46 -6.32
C SER A 743 6.54 1.99 -7.65
N ALA A 744 6.14 0.72 -7.76
CA ALA A 744 5.52 0.21 -9.00
C ALA A 744 4.23 0.95 -9.39
N ASP A 745 3.52 1.54 -8.41
CA ASP A 745 2.40 2.44 -8.68
C ASP A 745 2.87 3.71 -9.42
N ALA A 746 3.99 4.33 -8.99
CA ALA A 746 4.58 5.52 -9.62
C ALA A 746 5.22 5.22 -10.98
N GLU A 747 5.93 4.10 -11.08
CA GLU A 747 6.51 3.61 -12.34
C GLU A 747 5.41 3.38 -13.39
N PHE A 748 4.26 2.84 -12.97
CA PHE A 748 3.11 2.63 -13.85
C PHE A 748 2.40 3.95 -14.23
N SER A 749 2.12 4.84 -13.26
CA SER A 749 1.40 6.09 -13.54
C SER A 749 2.23 7.11 -14.33
N SER A 750 3.56 7.11 -14.16
CA SER A 750 4.52 7.82 -15.01
C SER A 750 4.55 7.24 -16.42
N ARG A 751 4.84 5.95 -16.58
CA ARG A 751 5.05 5.36 -17.90
C ARG A 751 3.78 5.29 -18.72
N TYR A 752 2.65 4.85 -18.14
CA TYR A 752 1.43 4.51 -18.86
C TYR A 752 0.22 5.37 -18.48
N GLY A 753 0.13 5.83 -17.22
CA GLY A 753 -1.04 6.55 -16.68
C GLY A 753 -1.20 8.01 -17.14
N GLY A 754 -0.18 8.61 -17.76
CA GLY A 754 -0.26 9.99 -18.27
C GLY A 754 -0.22 11.08 -17.20
N SER A 755 0.23 10.76 -15.98
CA SER A 755 0.61 11.74 -14.96
C SER A 755 2.09 12.11 -15.07
N ILE A 756 2.44 13.35 -14.73
CA ILE A 756 3.83 13.78 -14.61
C ILE A 756 4.39 13.41 -13.24
N HIS A 757 5.53 12.72 -13.26
CA HIS A 757 6.30 12.29 -12.10
C HIS A 757 7.74 12.83 -12.19
N PRO A 758 8.49 12.89 -11.08
CA PRO A 758 9.87 13.35 -11.06
C PRO A 758 10.85 12.29 -11.59
N ASP A 759 10.63 11.81 -12.83
CA ASP A 759 11.35 10.66 -13.42
C ASP A 759 12.89 10.85 -13.38
N ARG A 760 13.33 12.11 -13.52
CA ARG A 760 14.74 12.54 -13.48
C ARG A 760 15.44 12.26 -12.15
N LEU A 761 14.67 12.10 -11.08
CA LEU A 761 15.14 11.86 -9.71
C LEU A 761 15.01 10.38 -9.30
N ASN A 762 14.51 9.49 -10.17
CA ASN A 762 14.41 8.08 -9.84
C ASN A 762 15.82 7.48 -9.63
N HIS A 763 15.98 6.68 -8.58
CA HIS A 763 17.25 6.16 -8.06
C HIS A 763 18.24 7.20 -7.50
N TRP A 764 17.85 8.46 -7.31
CA TRP A 764 18.72 9.45 -6.67
C TRP A 764 18.70 9.33 -5.15
N GLN A 765 19.86 9.31 -4.52
CA GLN A 765 20.00 9.38 -3.06
C GLN A 765 19.97 10.83 -2.56
N GLN A 766 19.48 11.05 -1.35
CA GLN A 766 19.52 12.33 -0.63
C GLN A 766 19.02 13.53 -1.46
N VAL A 767 17.88 13.38 -2.14
CA VAL A 767 17.22 14.44 -2.93
C VAL A 767 16.64 15.51 -2.00
N ASP A 768 17.04 16.76 -2.19
CA ASP A 768 16.64 17.89 -1.33
C ASP A 768 15.37 18.66 -1.84
N PRO A 769 14.89 19.69 -1.11
CA PRO A 769 13.71 20.46 -1.53
C PRO A 769 13.88 21.35 -2.77
N LEU A 770 15.09 21.79 -3.13
CA LEU A 770 15.37 22.47 -4.38
C LEU A 770 15.46 21.46 -5.54
N GLU A 771 16.16 20.36 -5.35
CA GLU A 771 16.30 19.29 -6.34
C GLU A 771 14.96 18.66 -6.68
N SER A 772 14.14 18.35 -5.67
CA SER A 772 12.77 17.88 -5.86
C SER A 772 11.85 18.87 -6.56
N LEU A 773 12.18 20.17 -6.60
CA LEU A 773 11.43 21.19 -7.33
C LEU A 773 11.91 21.32 -8.78
N ALA A 774 13.23 21.35 -9.00
CA ALA A 774 13.83 21.43 -10.34
C ALA A 774 13.63 20.13 -11.15
N GLY A 775 13.70 18.97 -10.50
CA GLY A 775 13.49 17.65 -11.10
C GLY A 775 12.03 17.19 -11.15
N ALA A 776 11.06 18.05 -10.80
CA ALA A 776 9.64 17.72 -10.77
C ALA A 776 9.03 17.48 -12.17
N HIS A 777 9.64 18.04 -13.21
CA HIS A 777 9.24 17.88 -14.61
C HIS A 777 10.29 17.11 -15.42
N PRO A 778 9.92 16.50 -16.57
CA PRO A 778 10.84 15.80 -17.46
C PRO A 778 11.94 16.68 -18.09
N VAL A 779 11.79 18.01 -18.03
CA VAL A 779 12.72 19.02 -18.58
C VAL A 779 12.88 20.19 -17.61
N ASP A 780 13.95 20.97 -17.75
CA ASP A 780 14.18 22.20 -16.99
C ASP A 780 13.36 23.37 -17.58
N ASP A 781 12.06 23.43 -17.26
CA ASP A 781 11.13 24.46 -17.73
C ASP A 781 10.67 25.45 -16.65
N LEU A 782 10.97 25.17 -15.38
CA LEU A 782 10.31 25.81 -14.25
C LEU A 782 10.85 27.22 -13.96
N ILE A 783 10.01 28.24 -14.20
CA ILE A 783 10.29 29.65 -13.87
C ILE A 783 9.80 29.98 -12.47
N VAL A 784 10.67 30.62 -11.68
CA VAL A 784 10.40 31.00 -10.29
C VAL A 784 10.80 32.46 -10.00
N LYS A 785 10.14 33.08 -9.01
CA LYS A 785 10.70 34.21 -8.25
C LYS A 785 11.31 33.70 -6.95
N LEU A 786 12.43 34.28 -6.53
CA LEU A 786 12.96 34.08 -5.17
C LEU A 786 12.28 35.08 -4.22
N ASP A 787 12.14 34.73 -2.94
CA ASP A 787 11.53 35.59 -1.92
C ASP A 787 12.54 36.61 -1.34
N ARG A 788 12.08 37.54 -0.49
CA ARG A 788 12.82 38.68 0.06
C ARG A 788 13.90 38.31 1.10
N ALA A 789 14.84 37.45 0.73
CA ALA A 789 16.12 37.22 1.41
C ALA A 789 17.04 36.37 0.50
N VAL A 790 17.74 37.03 -0.42
CA VAL A 790 18.74 36.40 -1.30
C VAL A 790 20.12 36.97 -0.96
N GLU A 791 20.98 36.14 -0.37
CA GLU A 791 22.39 36.45 -0.16
C GLU A 791 23.17 36.03 -1.42
N VAL A 792 24.18 36.82 -1.81
CA VAL A 792 24.88 36.67 -3.10
C VAL A 792 26.39 36.52 -2.86
N THR A 793 26.98 35.47 -3.44
CA THR A 793 28.43 35.31 -3.60
C THR A 793 28.82 35.44 -5.08
N GLU A 794 30.10 35.35 -5.41
CA GLU A 794 30.59 35.43 -6.79
C GLU A 794 30.04 34.31 -7.70
N ASP A 795 29.62 33.17 -7.13
CA ASP A 795 29.19 31.97 -7.87
C ASP A 795 27.81 31.40 -7.48
N ALA A 796 27.17 31.94 -6.42
CA ALA A 796 25.97 31.37 -5.84
C ALA A 796 24.99 32.39 -5.24
N LEU A 797 23.72 31.99 -5.23
CA LEU A 797 22.62 32.64 -4.51
C LEU A 797 22.17 31.72 -3.37
N TYR A 798 21.99 32.30 -2.18
CA TYR A 798 21.54 31.58 -0.99
C TYR A 798 20.15 32.06 -0.56
N ILE A 799 19.25 31.12 -0.28
CA ILE A 799 17.84 31.37 0.08
C ILE A 799 17.44 30.66 1.38
N ASN A 800 16.41 31.21 2.04
CA ASN A 800 15.88 30.71 3.32
C ASN A 800 14.48 30.06 3.21
N SER A 801 13.91 30.02 2.00
CA SER A 801 12.53 29.62 1.71
C SER A 801 12.41 29.01 0.31
N THR A 802 11.36 28.22 0.07
CA THR A 802 11.17 27.54 -1.24
C THR A 802 10.84 28.55 -2.34
N PRO A 803 11.49 28.50 -3.53
CA PRO A 803 11.17 29.39 -4.65
C PRO A 803 9.70 29.34 -5.07
N ILE A 804 9.15 30.49 -5.46
CA ILE A 804 7.73 30.66 -5.79
C ILE A 804 7.56 30.52 -7.31
N GLN A 805 6.76 29.56 -7.76
CA GLN A 805 6.49 29.34 -9.19
C GLN A 805 5.68 30.51 -9.77
N ILE A 806 6.10 31.02 -10.94
CA ILE A 806 5.49 32.16 -11.64
C ILE A 806 5.22 31.84 -13.12
N THR A 807 4.54 32.75 -13.82
CA THR A 807 4.32 32.71 -15.27
C THR A 807 4.59 34.12 -15.81
N GLY A 808 5.38 34.20 -16.88
CA GLY A 808 5.96 35.46 -17.36
C GLY A 808 7.14 35.94 -16.53
N ARG A 809 7.74 37.05 -16.98
CA ARG A 809 8.80 37.81 -16.28
C ARG A 809 8.29 39.20 -15.85
N PHE A 810 7.40 39.78 -16.64
CA PHE A 810 6.84 41.12 -16.42
C PHE A 810 5.31 41.09 -16.38
N TYR A 811 4.72 42.13 -15.78
CA TYR A 811 3.30 42.42 -15.87
C TYR A 811 3.02 43.87 -16.25
N ALA A 812 1.88 44.11 -16.88
CA ALA A 812 1.32 45.43 -17.18
C ALA A 812 -0.15 45.49 -16.76
N LEU A 813 -0.73 46.70 -16.70
CA LEU A 813 -2.15 46.92 -16.45
C LEU A 813 -2.78 47.56 -17.70
N VAL A 814 -3.66 46.82 -18.37
CA VAL A 814 -4.21 47.17 -19.69
C VAL A 814 -5.71 47.00 -19.79
N ARG A 815 -6.31 47.65 -20.78
CA ARG A 815 -7.65 47.38 -21.31
C ARG A 815 -7.52 46.85 -22.73
N PHE A 816 -8.19 45.74 -23.05
CA PHE A 816 -8.31 45.23 -24.42
C PHE A 816 -9.29 46.10 -25.21
N VAL A 817 -8.93 46.49 -26.44
CA VAL A 817 -9.77 47.32 -27.31
C VAL A 817 -10.49 46.44 -28.34
N GLN A 818 -9.73 45.65 -29.08
CA GLN A 818 -10.22 44.78 -30.15
C GLN A 818 -9.21 43.67 -30.45
N ALA A 819 -9.72 42.52 -30.89
CA ALA A 819 -8.90 41.47 -31.51
C ALA A 819 -8.55 41.87 -32.95
N VAL A 820 -7.32 41.58 -33.39
CA VAL A 820 -6.87 41.81 -34.76
C VAL A 820 -7.27 40.61 -35.62
N GLY A 821 -8.30 40.80 -36.45
CA GLY A 821 -8.94 39.73 -37.22
C GLY A 821 -7.96 38.89 -38.06
N GLY A 822 -8.13 37.57 -38.02
CA GLY A 822 -7.22 36.62 -38.70
C GLY A 822 -5.90 36.35 -37.96
N THR A 823 -5.69 36.95 -36.78
CA THR A 823 -4.48 36.77 -35.96
C THR A 823 -4.83 36.43 -34.51
N GLU A 824 -3.80 36.11 -33.72
CA GLU A 824 -3.90 35.92 -32.27
C GLU A 824 -3.56 37.21 -31.48
N GLN A 825 -3.49 38.37 -32.13
CA GLN A 825 -3.11 39.64 -31.51
C GLN A 825 -4.33 40.45 -31.06
N PHE A 826 -4.16 41.22 -29.99
CA PHE A 826 -5.13 42.21 -29.52
C PHE A 826 -4.48 43.59 -29.43
N GLN A 827 -5.23 44.62 -29.84
CA GLN A 827 -4.90 45.99 -29.52
C GLN A 827 -5.28 46.28 -28.06
N VAL A 828 -4.35 46.82 -27.29
CA VAL A 828 -4.55 47.18 -25.88
C VAL A 828 -4.18 48.64 -25.63
N ILE A 829 -4.70 49.21 -24.55
CA ILE A 829 -4.28 50.51 -24.02
C ILE A 829 -3.82 50.32 -22.58
N HIS A 830 -2.62 50.80 -22.27
CA HIS A 830 -2.07 50.80 -20.91
C HIS A 830 -2.75 51.82 -20.00
N PHE A 831 -2.81 51.52 -18.70
CA PHE A 831 -3.28 52.45 -17.67
C PHE A 831 -2.25 53.57 -17.45
N ASP A 832 -2.65 54.83 -17.60
CA ASP A 832 -1.81 55.95 -17.17
C ASP A 832 -2.05 56.24 -15.68
N ARG A 833 -0.99 56.10 -14.88
CA ARG A 833 -1.01 56.31 -13.43
C ARG A 833 -1.43 57.71 -13.00
N VAL A 834 -1.11 58.74 -13.81
CA VAL A 834 -1.36 60.15 -13.49
C VAL A 834 -2.79 60.53 -13.84
N ALA A 835 -3.24 60.18 -15.05
CA ALA A 835 -4.63 60.39 -15.46
C ALA A 835 -5.63 59.44 -14.77
N ARG A 836 -5.14 58.31 -14.24
CA ARG A 836 -5.91 57.19 -13.67
C ARG A 836 -6.93 56.58 -14.65
N GLN A 837 -6.58 56.54 -15.93
CA GLN A 837 -7.45 56.09 -17.03
C GLN A 837 -6.70 55.20 -18.02
N PHE A 838 -7.46 54.46 -18.86
CA PHE A 838 -6.92 53.69 -19.98
C PHE A 838 -6.77 54.57 -21.23
N ASN A 839 -5.87 55.55 -21.13
CA ASN A 839 -5.48 56.51 -22.15
C ASN A 839 -3.94 56.61 -22.31
N GLY A 840 -3.20 55.63 -21.79
CA GLY A 840 -1.75 55.54 -21.92
C GLY A 840 -1.28 55.02 -23.28
N LYS A 841 -0.10 54.39 -23.32
CA LYS A 841 0.45 53.77 -24.54
C LYS A 841 -0.57 52.80 -25.16
N VAL A 842 -0.76 52.89 -26.48
CA VAL A 842 -1.46 51.88 -27.29
C VAL A 842 -0.44 50.87 -27.80
N GLU A 843 -0.76 49.58 -27.74
CA GLU A 843 0.17 48.49 -28.06
C GLU A 843 -0.57 47.28 -28.67
N LEU A 844 0.14 46.47 -29.45
CA LEU A 844 -0.32 45.14 -29.86
C LEU A 844 0.30 44.09 -28.92
N MET A 845 -0.54 43.24 -28.35
CA MET A 845 -0.11 42.09 -27.53
C MET A 845 -0.54 40.79 -28.19
N HIS A 846 0.30 39.76 -28.10
CA HIS A 846 0.00 38.43 -28.62
C HIS A 846 -0.66 37.57 -27.54
N LEU A 847 -1.82 36.98 -27.85
CA LEU A 847 -2.58 36.11 -26.96
C LEU A 847 -2.75 34.73 -27.63
N PRO A 848 -1.67 33.93 -27.74
CA PRO A 848 -1.67 32.70 -28.52
C PRO A 848 -2.74 31.71 -28.07
N GLN A 849 -3.28 30.94 -29.02
CA GLN A 849 -4.30 29.93 -28.76
C GLN A 849 -3.71 28.80 -27.90
N VAL A 850 -4.38 28.51 -26.80
CA VAL A 850 -3.95 27.47 -25.86
C VAL A 850 -4.32 26.08 -26.36
N ILE A 851 -3.51 25.08 -25.98
CA ILE A 851 -3.71 23.69 -26.35
C ILE A 851 -4.87 23.08 -25.55
N LEU A 852 -5.65 22.22 -26.21
CA LEU A 852 -6.82 21.55 -25.65
C LEU A 852 -6.42 20.55 -24.54
N ALA A 853 -7.07 20.65 -23.38
CA ALA A 853 -6.94 19.67 -22.30
C ALA A 853 -7.74 18.40 -22.68
N LYS A 854 -7.10 17.49 -23.44
CA LYS A 854 -7.77 16.37 -24.14
C LYS A 854 -8.65 15.49 -23.25
N ALA A 855 -8.26 15.21 -22.01
CA ALA A 855 -9.05 14.43 -21.05
C ALA A 855 -10.17 15.23 -20.36
N TYR A 856 -10.15 16.57 -20.44
CA TYR A 856 -11.24 17.45 -19.98
C TYR A 856 -12.18 17.89 -21.12
N GLY A 857 -11.82 17.64 -22.38
CA GLY A 857 -12.63 18.03 -23.55
C GLY A 857 -12.78 19.54 -23.78
N SER A 858 -11.99 20.36 -23.09
CA SER A 858 -12.10 21.83 -23.04
C SER A 858 -10.72 22.50 -23.08
N TYR A 859 -10.69 23.79 -23.40
CA TYR A 859 -9.46 24.60 -23.34
C TYR A 859 -9.32 25.21 -21.93
N PRO A 860 -8.11 25.21 -21.31
CA PRO A 860 -7.91 25.78 -19.97
C PRO A 860 -8.28 27.27 -19.84
N SER A 861 -8.20 28.01 -20.94
CA SER A 861 -8.65 29.40 -21.07
C SER A 861 -9.16 29.69 -22.50
N THR A 862 -9.85 30.81 -22.68
CA THR A 862 -10.34 31.30 -23.98
C THR A 862 -10.26 32.83 -24.04
N THR A 863 -9.97 33.36 -25.22
CA THR A 863 -9.89 34.79 -25.53
C THR A 863 -11.14 35.32 -26.24
N ARG A 864 -12.10 34.45 -26.58
CA ARG A 864 -13.35 34.84 -27.24
C ARG A 864 -14.11 35.86 -26.40
N ASP A 865 -14.46 37.00 -26.98
CA ASP A 865 -15.19 38.10 -26.32
C ASP A 865 -14.48 38.70 -25.08
N LEU A 866 -13.15 38.56 -24.98
CA LEU A 866 -12.35 39.08 -23.86
C LEU A 866 -12.45 40.62 -23.73
N GLU A 867 -12.53 41.32 -24.87
CA GLU A 867 -12.74 42.77 -24.95
C GLU A 867 -14.15 43.20 -24.48
N LYS A 868 -15.13 42.28 -24.51
CA LYS A 868 -16.50 42.48 -24.03
C LYS A 868 -16.70 41.99 -22.58
N SER A 869 -15.66 41.43 -21.96
CA SER A 869 -15.69 40.92 -20.59
C SER A 869 -15.99 42.07 -19.61
N PRO A 870 -16.91 41.91 -18.63
CA PRO A 870 -17.38 43.01 -17.79
C PRO A 870 -16.30 43.65 -16.91
N PHE A 871 -15.12 43.03 -16.79
CA PHE A 871 -13.98 43.57 -16.03
C PHE A 871 -13.02 44.40 -16.89
N ASN A 872 -13.17 44.36 -18.22
CA ASN A 872 -12.27 45.02 -19.16
C ASN A 872 -12.30 46.57 -19.03
N GLU A 873 -13.42 47.16 -18.59
CA GLU A 873 -13.50 48.57 -18.25
C GLU A 873 -12.55 48.94 -17.09
N THR A 874 -12.50 48.10 -16.04
CA THR A 874 -11.56 48.26 -14.92
C THR A 874 -10.13 47.85 -15.27
N GLY A 875 -9.98 47.05 -16.33
CA GLY A 875 -8.74 46.52 -16.87
C GLY A 875 -8.27 45.20 -16.26
N TRP A 876 -7.21 44.67 -16.88
CA TRP A 876 -6.59 43.40 -16.58
C TRP A 876 -5.10 43.59 -16.29
N TYR A 877 -4.61 42.96 -15.23
CA TYR A 877 -3.19 42.69 -15.10
C TYR A 877 -2.84 41.55 -16.06
N VAL A 878 -1.96 41.82 -17.01
CA VAL A 878 -1.45 40.86 -18.00
C VAL A 878 -0.02 40.49 -17.63
N TYR A 879 0.29 39.20 -17.57
CA TYR A 879 1.59 38.66 -17.19
C TYR A 879 2.20 37.88 -18.37
N GLY A 880 3.51 38.05 -18.59
CA GLY A 880 4.18 37.48 -19.75
C GLY A 880 5.62 37.98 -19.93
N ALA A 881 6.12 37.87 -21.15
CA ALA A 881 7.41 38.39 -21.58
C ALA A 881 7.36 38.70 -23.08
N LYS A 882 8.37 39.38 -23.60
CA LYS A 882 8.53 39.61 -25.04
C LYS A 882 9.10 38.37 -25.74
N ASP A 883 8.62 38.10 -26.94
CA ASP A 883 9.16 37.10 -27.86
C ASP A 883 10.39 37.62 -28.63
N ALA A 884 10.85 36.85 -29.62
CA ALA A 884 11.96 37.22 -30.50
C ALA A 884 11.64 38.33 -31.52
N GLN A 885 10.40 38.81 -31.56
CA GLN A 885 9.90 39.89 -32.41
C GLN A 885 9.62 41.18 -31.61
N ASP A 886 10.05 41.22 -30.33
CA ASP A 886 9.81 42.29 -29.34
C ASP A 886 8.32 42.44 -28.93
N ILE A 887 7.43 41.54 -29.37
CA ILE A 887 5.99 41.59 -29.08
C ILE A 887 5.73 40.98 -27.70
N PHE A 888 4.94 41.65 -26.86
CA PHE A 888 4.60 41.14 -25.54
C PHE A 888 3.52 40.04 -25.63
N VAL A 889 3.89 38.83 -25.20
CA VAL A 889 3.02 37.65 -25.24
C VAL A 889 2.37 37.44 -23.88
N VAL A 890 1.04 37.48 -23.83
CA VAL A 890 0.27 37.35 -22.59
C VAL A 890 0.01 35.88 -22.29
N GLN A 891 0.78 35.36 -21.34
CA GLN A 891 0.69 34.00 -20.83
C GLN A 891 -0.35 33.88 -19.71
N SER A 892 -0.62 34.95 -18.96
CA SER A 892 -1.47 34.90 -17.75
C SER A 892 -2.28 36.19 -17.52
N LEU A 893 -3.49 36.06 -16.96
CA LEU A 893 -4.48 37.11 -16.77
C LEU A 893 -4.94 37.23 -15.31
N ALA A 894 -5.22 38.46 -14.85
CA ALA A 894 -5.91 38.70 -13.58
C ALA A 894 -6.81 39.96 -13.69
N PRO A 895 -8.12 39.89 -13.38
CA PRO A 895 -9.01 41.06 -13.46
C PRO A 895 -8.65 42.05 -12.36
N ARG A 896 -8.35 43.32 -12.70
CA ARG A 896 -7.84 44.30 -11.75
C ARG A 896 -8.74 44.42 -10.52
N VAL A 897 -10.04 44.59 -10.75
CA VAL A 897 -11.09 44.77 -9.73
C VAL A 897 -11.11 43.72 -8.62
N LEU A 898 -10.72 42.46 -8.90
CA LEU A 898 -10.75 41.38 -7.91
C LEU A 898 -9.75 41.59 -6.75
N PHE A 899 -8.61 42.23 -7.01
CA PHE A 899 -7.52 42.35 -6.04
C PHE A 899 -7.55 43.66 -5.25
N ARG A 900 -8.34 44.64 -5.70
CA ARG A 900 -8.39 45.99 -5.09
C ARG A 900 -9.03 45.89 -3.70
N LEU A 901 -8.56 46.72 -2.76
CA LEU A 901 -9.20 46.90 -1.46
C LEU A 901 -10.48 47.75 -1.58
N GLN A 902 -11.39 47.34 -2.47
CA GLN A 902 -12.68 47.96 -2.75
C GLN A 902 -13.71 46.82 -2.93
N PRO A 903 -14.39 46.39 -1.84
CA PRO A 903 -15.34 45.30 -1.90
C PRO A 903 -16.65 45.76 -2.55
N GLU A 904 -17.27 44.85 -3.31
CA GLU A 904 -18.61 44.98 -3.89
C GLU A 904 -19.68 45.11 -2.78
N ALA A 905 -19.50 44.40 -1.66
CA ALA A 905 -20.38 44.46 -0.51
C ALA A 905 -19.63 44.22 0.81
N VAL A 906 -20.15 44.79 1.90
CA VAL A 906 -19.66 44.53 3.26
C VAL A 906 -20.75 43.84 4.09
N VAL A 907 -20.44 42.67 4.64
CA VAL A 907 -21.39 41.80 5.35
C VAL A 907 -21.00 41.74 6.84
N PHE A 908 -21.55 42.68 7.60
CA PHE A 908 -21.26 42.81 9.03
C PHE A 908 -21.80 41.65 9.86
N GLY A 909 -20.96 41.16 10.79
CA GLY A 909 -21.35 40.21 11.83
C GLY A 909 -21.27 38.74 11.43
N ARG A 910 -20.63 37.95 12.29
CA ARG A 910 -20.34 36.51 12.14
C ARG A 910 -21.47 35.66 11.55
N LYS A 911 -22.74 35.88 11.96
CA LYS A 911 -23.89 35.08 11.48
C LYS A 911 -24.19 35.37 10.00
N ALA A 912 -24.14 36.64 9.58
CA ALA A 912 -24.36 37.03 8.19
C ALA A 912 -23.17 36.58 7.31
N ALA A 913 -21.94 36.83 7.76
CA ALA A 913 -20.71 36.39 7.09
C ALA A 913 -20.70 34.86 6.82
N TYR A 914 -20.92 34.03 7.85
CA TYR A 914 -20.97 32.58 7.68
C TYR A 914 -22.17 32.12 6.81
N THR A 915 -23.29 32.84 6.82
CA THR A 915 -24.42 32.56 5.92
C THR A 915 -24.06 32.88 4.46
N TYR A 916 -23.29 33.95 4.22
CA TYR A 916 -22.77 34.26 2.89
C TYR A 916 -21.84 33.15 2.39
N ILE A 917 -20.83 32.76 3.19
CA ILE A 917 -19.84 31.73 2.84
C ILE A 917 -20.52 30.39 2.51
N ARG A 918 -21.30 29.84 3.45
CA ARG A 918 -21.88 28.49 3.29
C ARG A 918 -22.92 28.43 2.16
N LYS A 919 -23.71 29.50 1.95
CA LYS A 919 -24.82 29.53 0.97
C LYS A 919 -24.55 30.44 -0.23
N ARG A 920 -24.49 31.77 -0.03
CA ARG A 920 -24.55 32.76 -1.12
C ARG A 920 -23.36 32.68 -2.07
N ALA A 921 -22.14 32.45 -1.57
CA ALA A 921 -20.93 32.38 -2.39
C ALA A 921 -21.00 31.29 -3.49
N TRP A 922 -21.83 30.25 -3.31
CA TRP A 922 -21.98 29.14 -4.26
C TRP A 922 -23.42 29.01 -4.79
N ALA A 923 -24.27 30.01 -4.59
CA ALA A 923 -25.64 30.02 -5.10
C ALA A 923 -25.67 30.28 -6.61
N ASN A 924 -26.66 29.71 -7.30
CA ASN A 924 -26.96 29.94 -8.72
C ASN A 924 -25.74 29.91 -9.65
N ILE A 925 -24.77 29.02 -9.39
CA ILE A 925 -23.40 29.16 -9.90
C ILE A 925 -23.30 29.27 -11.44
N VAL A 926 -24.19 28.64 -12.19
CA VAL A 926 -24.27 28.72 -13.66
C VAL A 926 -24.67 30.13 -14.13
N GLU A 927 -25.62 30.78 -13.46
CA GLU A 927 -25.99 32.19 -13.69
C GLU A 927 -24.85 33.16 -13.31
N GLN A 928 -23.88 32.70 -12.50
CA GLN A 928 -22.71 33.47 -12.09
C GLN A 928 -21.50 33.27 -13.01
N LYS A 929 -21.61 32.47 -14.07
CA LYS A 929 -20.56 32.29 -15.07
C LYS A 929 -20.14 33.62 -15.71
N GLY A 930 -18.84 33.81 -15.92
CA GLY A 930 -18.27 35.07 -16.40
C GLY A 930 -18.23 36.18 -15.34
N LYS A 931 -18.69 35.92 -14.10
CA LYS A 931 -18.74 36.91 -13.01
C LYS A 931 -17.74 36.61 -11.90
N ILE A 932 -17.36 37.66 -11.17
CA ILE A 932 -16.63 37.61 -9.90
C ILE A 932 -17.54 38.10 -8.76
N SER A 933 -17.08 37.97 -7.52
CA SER A 933 -17.56 38.81 -6.42
C SER A 933 -16.42 39.12 -5.44
N SER A 934 -16.50 40.26 -4.75
CA SER A 934 -15.50 40.68 -3.74
C SER A 934 -16.21 41.17 -2.47
N VAL A 935 -16.22 40.39 -1.40
CA VAL A 935 -17.05 40.66 -0.21
C VAL A 935 -16.24 40.67 1.08
N LEU A 936 -16.29 41.79 1.81
CA LEU A 936 -15.63 41.95 3.10
C LEU A 936 -16.59 41.62 4.25
N CYS A 937 -16.17 40.71 5.13
CA CYS A 937 -16.88 40.26 6.31
C CYS A 937 -16.11 40.68 7.59
N PRO A 938 -16.31 41.91 8.10
CA PRO A 938 -15.61 42.39 9.29
C PRO A 938 -16.24 41.86 10.59
N SER A 939 -15.44 41.80 11.65
CA SER A 939 -15.85 41.26 12.95
C SER A 939 -16.64 42.21 13.85
N ARG A 940 -16.50 43.53 13.67
CA ARG A 940 -17.24 44.55 14.42
C ARG A 940 -18.68 44.67 13.91
N LEU A 941 -19.61 45.06 14.80
CA LEU A 941 -21.04 45.19 14.50
C LEU A 941 -21.44 46.67 14.38
N ASN A 942 -21.33 47.26 13.19
CA ASN A 942 -22.02 48.50 12.82
C ASN A 942 -22.11 48.59 11.29
N GLY A 943 -23.29 48.91 10.73
CA GLY A 943 -23.55 48.91 9.28
C GLY A 943 -23.43 50.27 8.58
N THR A 944 -22.96 51.31 9.26
CA THR A 944 -22.82 52.67 8.71
C THR A 944 -21.66 52.81 7.71
N ASP A 945 -21.72 53.79 6.82
CA ASP A 945 -20.66 54.06 5.84
C ASP A 945 -19.29 54.35 6.49
N ALA A 946 -19.30 55.02 7.65
CA ALA A 946 -18.11 55.21 8.46
C ALA A 946 -17.51 53.87 8.96
N ALA A 947 -18.36 52.91 9.33
CA ALA A 947 -17.91 51.56 9.72
C ALA A 947 -17.47 50.72 8.52
N ILE A 948 -18.07 50.91 7.34
CA ILE A 948 -17.60 50.33 6.07
C ILE A 948 -16.19 50.83 5.76
N LYS A 949 -15.98 52.16 5.81
CA LYS A 949 -14.66 52.75 5.58
C LYS A 949 -13.62 52.26 6.59
N VAL A 950 -13.93 52.28 7.89
CA VAL A 950 -13.02 51.76 8.93
C VAL A 950 -12.72 50.26 8.77
N ALA A 951 -13.64 49.46 8.21
CA ALA A 951 -13.39 48.05 7.92
C ALA A 951 -12.43 47.85 6.73
N ILE A 952 -12.41 48.76 5.76
CA ILE A 952 -11.50 48.76 4.60
C ILE A 952 -10.14 49.35 4.98
N ASP A 953 -10.12 50.52 5.63
CA ASP A 953 -8.90 51.22 6.10
C ASP A 953 -8.12 50.42 7.16
N GLY A 954 -8.74 49.38 7.74
CA GLY A 954 -8.12 48.36 8.58
C GLY A 954 -7.27 47.31 7.85
N TRP A 955 -7.09 47.45 6.52
CA TRP A 955 -6.17 46.69 5.68
C TRP A 955 -5.12 47.65 5.07
N GLN A 956 -3.86 47.51 5.48
CA GLN A 956 -2.77 48.46 5.21
C GLN A 956 -1.57 47.75 4.57
N VAL A 957 -0.63 48.50 3.97
CA VAL A 957 0.55 47.91 3.30
C VAL A 957 1.35 47.03 4.26
N GLY A 958 1.65 45.80 3.85
CA GLY A 958 2.33 44.80 4.68
C GLY A 958 1.41 43.96 5.56
N ASP A 959 0.09 44.21 5.58
CA ASP A 959 -0.86 43.29 6.19
C ASP A 959 -0.85 41.93 5.49
N ARG A 960 -0.90 40.87 6.29
CA ARG A 960 -0.89 39.48 5.83
C ARG A 960 -2.15 38.75 6.24
N ALA A 961 -2.68 37.94 5.34
CA ALA A 961 -3.86 37.10 5.58
C ALA A 961 -3.61 35.65 5.14
N LEU A 962 -4.19 34.71 5.91
CA LEU A 962 -4.24 33.31 5.53
C LEU A 962 -5.28 33.14 4.41
N VAL A 963 -4.84 32.68 3.23
CA VAL A 963 -5.74 32.28 2.14
C VAL A 963 -6.28 30.88 2.45
N VAL A 964 -7.59 30.70 2.36
CA VAL A 964 -8.24 29.38 2.27
C VAL A 964 -8.85 29.27 0.88
N HIS A 965 -8.21 28.48 0.01
CA HIS A 965 -8.60 28.28 -1.38
C HIS A 965 -9.48 27.05 -1.54
N THR A 966 -10.56 27.19 -2.31
CA THR A 966 -11.37 26.04 -2.80
C THR A 966 -11.83 26.25 -4.23
N TYR A 967 -11.87 25.18 -5.04
CA TYR A 967 -12.44 25.22 -6.40
C TYR A 967 -13.51 24.15 -6.65
N GLY A 968 -14.30 24.38 -7.71
CA GLY A 968 -15.30 23.47 -8.25
C GLY A 968 -14.94 22.85 -9.61
N GLY A 969 -15.94 22.24 -10.24
CA GLY A 969 -15.78 21.39 -11.42
C GLY A 969 -16.13 22.06 -12.75
N ILE A 970 -15.77 21.38 -13.84
CA ILE A 970 -16.09 21.73 -15.23
C ILE A 970 -17.32 20.93 -15.68
N GLY A 971 -18.43 21.62 -15.93
CA GLY A 971 -19.70 21.10 -16.41
C GLY A 971 -20.02 21.49 -17.85
N GLY A 972 -21.32 21.51 -18.19
CA GLY A 972 -21.81 21.79 -19.55
C GLY A 972 -21.67 20.59 -20.50
N LYS A 973 -21.59 20.88 -21.80
CA LYS A 973 -21.36 19.87 -22.85
C LYS A 973 -19.95 19.30 -22.76
N LYS A 974 -18.96 20.15 -22.43
CA LYS A 974 -17.54 19.80 -22.24
C LYS A 974 -17.23 19.49 -20.76
N LYS A 975 -18.10 18.72 -20.11
CA LYS A 975 -17.91 18.34 -18.70
C LYS A 975 -16.72 17.39 -18.52
N GLU A 976 -15.96 17.58 -17.42
CA GLU A 976 -14.81 16.71 -17.13
C GLU A 976 -15.24 15.32 -16.62
N PRO A 977 -14.43 14.26 -16.79
CA PRO A 977 -14.76 12.91 -16.32
C PRO A 977 -15.05 12.82 -14.81
N ALA A 978 -14.40 13.64 -14.00
CA ALA A 978 -14.66 13.73 -12.56
C ALA A 978 -16.06 14.30 -12.22
N ALA A 979 -16.72 14.98 -13.16
CA ALA A 979 -18.09 15.47 -13.07
C ALA A 979 -19.12 14.52 -13.74
N ALA A 980 -18.76 13.25 -13.99
CA ALA A 980 -19.69 12.24 -14.50
C ALA A 980 -20.79 11.85 -13.48
N THR A 981 -20.59 12.12 -12.20
CA THR A 981 -21.58 11.91 -11.13
C THR A 981 -22.09 13.27 -10.60
N PRO A 982 -23.27 13.34 -9.95
CA PRO A 982 -23.75 14.57 -9.32
C PRO A 982 -22.94 15.01 -8.07
N ILE A 983 -21.90 14.27 -7.69
CA ILE A 983 -21.00 14.60 -6.57
C ILE A 983 -19.65 15.06 -7.13
N PHE A 984 -19.32 16.33 -6.91
CA PHE A 984 -17.99 16.88 -7.17
C PHE A 984 -17.34 17.33 -5.85
N PHE A 985 -16.18 16.76 -5.50
CA PHE A 985 -15.54 17.01 -4.20
C PHE A 985 -14.82 18.38 -4.13
N GLY A 986 -14.32 18.88 -5.25
CA GLY A 986 -13.47 20.08 -5.26
C GLY A 986 -12.05 19.81 -4.78
N HIS A 987 -11.33 20.89 -4.52
CA HIS A 987 -9.97 20.90 -3.99
C HIS A 987 -9.84 21.90 -2.83
N PHE A 988 -8.83 21.71 -1.99
CA PHE A 988 -8.51 22.56 -0.83
C PHE A 988 -7.01 22.89 -0.81
N ALA A 989 -6.67 24.16 -0.64
CA ALA A 989 -5.30 24.59 -0.35
C ALA A 989 -5.29 25.77 0.62
N TYR A 990 -4.16 25.96 1.30
CA TYR A 990 -3.85 27.19 2.02
C TYR A 990 -2.94 28.08 1.17
N GLY A 991 -2.80 29.34 1.56
CA GLY A 991 -1.89 30.29 0.94
C GLY A 991 -1.66 31.53 1.80
N LEU A 992 -0.94 32.49 1.24
CA LEU A 992 -0.63 33.79 1.82
C LEU A 992 -1.14 34.88 0.88
N ALA A 993 -1.81 35.89 1.44
CA ALA A 993 -2.07 37.15 0.76
C ALA A 993 -1.39 38.30 1.52
N GLU A 994 -0.69 39.17 0.78
CA GLU A 994 -0.04 40.39 1.31
C GLU A 994 -0.74 41.61 0.68
N VAL A 995 -1.06 42.63 1.50
CA VAL A 995 -1.55 43.92 0.99
C VAL A 995 -0.35 44.72 0.50
N VAL A 996 -0.28 44.94 -0.81
CA VAL A 996 0.79 45.67 -1.49
C VAL A 996 0.25 46.94 -2.16
N ARG A 997 1.11 47.95 -2.33
CA ARG A 997 0.81 49.11 -3.19
C ARG A 997 1.24 48.80 -4.63
N ASP A 998 0.30 48.81 -5.56
CA ASP A 998 0.60 48.56 -6.97
C ASP A 998 1.33 49.76 -7.61
N PRO A 999 2.53 49.58 -8.21
CA PRO A 999 3.32 50.68 -8.76
C PRO A 999 2.90 51.12 -10.18
N LEU A 1000 1.88 50.51 -10.78
CA LEU A 1000 1.25 50.97 -12.03
C LEU A 1000 -0.02 51.78 -11.72
N ALA A 1001 -0.90 51.29 -10.85
CA ALA A 1001 -2.18 51.95 -10.52
C ALA A 1001 -2.13 52.90 -9.32
N ASP A 1002 -1.11 52.82 -8.47
CA ASP A 1002 -0.96 53.57 -7.21
C ASP A 1002 -2.08 53.35 -6.18
N GLU A 1003 -2.60 52.12 -6.15
CA GLU A 1003 -3.67 51.67 -5.26
C GLU A 1003 -3.24 50.45 -4.44
N LEU A 1004 -3.97 50.16 -3.36
CA LEU A 1004 -3.73 48.96 -2.58
C LEU A 1004 -4.41 47.76 -3.22
N ARG A 1005 -3.67 46.65 -3.35
CA ARG A 1005 -4.17 45.36 -3.80
C ARG A 1005 -3.60 44.19 -3.01
N PHE A 1006 -4.24 43.04 -3.10
CA PHE A 1006 -3.65 41.77 -2.65
C PHE A 1006 -2.63 41.24 -3.70
N ASP A 1007 -1.41 40.90 -3.26
CA ASP A 1007 -0.60 39.84 -3.89
C ASP A 1007 -0.98 38.50 -3.25
N ILE A 1008 -1.06 37.42 -4.03
CA ILE A 1008 -1.60 36.11 -3.57
C ILE A 1008 -0.71 34.97 -4.06
N CYS A 1009 -0.25 34.15 -3.11
CA CYS A 1009 0.52 32.93 -3.32
C CYS A 1009 -0.14 31.73 -2.64
N TYR A 1010 -0.25 30.61 -3.36
CA TYR A 1010 -0.90 29.39 -2.93
C TYR A 1010 0.13 28.31 -2.58
N HIS A 1011 -0.07 27.58 -1.49
CA HIS A 1011 0.74 26.42 -1.10
C HIS A 1011 -0.02 25.14 -1.46
N GLN A 1012 0.28 24.61 -2.66
CA GLN A 1012 -0.47 23.50 -3.25
C GLN A 1012 0.05 22.14 -2.79
N VAL A 1013 -0.63 21.56 -1.79
CA VAL A 1013 -0.51 20.14 -1.44
C VAL A 1013 -1.33 19.34 -2.47
N TYR A 1014 -0.68 18.96 -3.57
CA TYR A 1014 -1.32 18.38 -4.76
C TYR A 1014 -0.55 17.16 -5.25
N THR A 1015 -1.25 16.13 -5.73
CA THR A 1015 -0.63 14.88 -6.21
C THR A 1015 -0.12 15.00 -7.65
N GLN A 1016 0.74 14.08 -8.07
CA GLN A 1016 1.18 13.91 -9.46
C GLN A 1016 -0.06 13.80 -10.38
N ASN A 1017 -0.03 14.54 -11.48
CA ASN A 1017 -1.20 14.86 -12.30
C ASN A 1017 -0.82 15.06 -13.77
N THR A 1018 -1.81 15.11 -14.66
CA THR A 1018 -1.56 15.16 -16.11
C THR A 1018 -1.16 16.54 -16.63
N ASP A 1019 -1.59 17.62 -15.97
CA ASP A 1019 -1.37 19.01 -16.41
C ASP A 1019 0.02 19.58 -16.08
N GLY A 1020 0.79 18.92 -15.22
CA GLY A 1020 2.11 19.42 -14.77
C GLY A 1020 1.99 20.49 -13.68
N LEU A 1021 1.04 20.34 -12.75
CA LEU A 1021 0.96 21.17 -11.55
C LEU A 1021 1.88 20.60 -10.47
N ILE A 1022 2.95 21.31 -10.14
CA ILE A 1022 3.95 20.88 -9.15
C ILE A 1022 3.56 21.33 -7.74
N ALA A 1023 3.57 20.41 -6.77
CA ALA A 1023 3.35 20.72 -5.37
C ALA A 1023 4.42 21.69 -4.83
N GLY A 1024 4.00 22.83 -4.26
CA GLY A 1024 4.90 23.87 -3.78
C GLY A 1024 4.18 25.20 -3.57
N THR A 1025 4.93 26.30 -3.60
CA THR A 1025 4.38 27.66 -3.55
C THR A 1025 4.24 28.22 -4.96
N LEU A 1026 3.05 28.69 -5.33
CA LEU A 1026 2.74 29.22 -6.67
C LEU A 1026 2.04 30.58 -6.55
N HIS A 1027 2.51 31.59 -7.27
CA HIS A 1027 1.85 32.89 -7.38
C HIS A 1027 0.55 32.78 -8.20
N TRP A 1028 -0.39 33.73 -8.03
CA TRP A 1028 -1.61 33.84 -8.86
C TRP A 1028 -1.33 33.63 -10.34
N SER A 1029 -0.27 34.26 -10.87
CA SER A 1029 0.04 34.20 -12.31
C SER A 1029 0.22 32.78 -12.83
N ARG A 1030 0.65 31.83 -11.99
CA ARG A 1030 0.90 30.42 -12.35
C ARG A 1030 -0.27 29.50 -12.02
N TYR A 1031 -0.82 29.60 -10.81
CA TYR A 1031 -1.87 28.67 -10.34
C TYR A 1031 -3.28 29.03 -10.85
N MET A 1032 -3.57 30.33 -10.97
CA MET A 1032 -4.91 30.82 -11.30
C MET A 1032 -4.97 31.45 -12.69
N GLY A 1033 -4.15 32.47 -12.93
CA GLY A 1033 -4.22 33.32 -14.12
C GLY A 1033 -3.61 32.74 -15.39
N ASP A 1034 -2.76 31.72 -15.28
CA ASP A 1034 -2.07 31.09 -16.41
C ASP A 1034 -3.08 30.54 -17.43
N ARG A 1035 -2.99 30.98 -18.68
CA ARG A 1035 -3.98 30.66 -19.72
C ARG A 1035 -3.91 29.18 -20.15
N GLN A 1036 -2.77 28.52 -19.94
CA GLN A 1036 -2.57 27.12 -20.33
C GLN A 1036 -2.58 26.16 -19.14
N PHE A 1037 -2.01 26.56 -18.01
CA PHE A 1037 -1.81 25.70 -16.82
C PHE A 1037 -2.66 26.13 -15.61
N GLY A 1038 -3.38 27.25 -15.70
CA GLY A 1038 -4.14 27.85 -14.60
C GLY A 1038 -5.65 27.57 -14.67
N TRP A 1039 -6.33 27.70 -13.54
CA TRP A 1039 -7.70 27.24 -13.38
C TRP A 1039 -8.80 28.29 -13.59
N VAL A 1040 -8.48 29.59 -13.65
CA VAL A 1040 -9.50 30.66 -13.56
C VAL A 1040 -10.47 30.74 -14.75
N GLY A 1041 -10.05 30.25 -15.92
CA GLY A 1041 -10.87 30.19 -17.13
C GLY A 1041 -11.87 29.02 -17.16
N THR A 1042 -11.58 27.92 -16.45
CA THR A 1042 -12.34 26.67 -16.52
C THR A 1042 -13.03 26.26 -15.22
N ARG A 1043 -12.54 26.68 -14.05
CA ARG A 1043 -13.12 26.30 -12.75
C ARG A 1043 -13.68 27.51 -12.00
N PRO A 1044 -14.78 27.35 -11.24
CA PRO A 1044 -15.20 28.36 -10.26
C PRO A 1044 -14.34 28.24 -8.99
N THR A 1045 -13.82 29.36 -8.48
CA THR A 1045 -12.93 29.37 -7.30
C THR A 1045 -13.41 30.33 -6.22
N CYS A 1046 -13.11 30.00 -4.97
CA CYS A 1046 -13.40 30.78 -3.77
C CYS A 1046 -12.13 30.87 -2.92
N ASP A 1047 -11.54 32.06 -2.88
CA ASP A 1047 -10.40 32.39 -2.05
C ASP A 1047 -10.88 33.24 -0.88
N ILE A 1048 -10.66 32.73 0.35
CA ILE A 1048 -11.10 33.38 1.57
C ILE A 1048 -9.88 33.86 2.34
N LEU A 1049 -9.67 35.17 2.39
CA LEU A 1049 -8.53 35.83 3.03
C LEU A 1049 -8.87 36.14 4.48
N ILE A 1050 -8.18 35.51 5.44
CA ILE A 1050 -8.45 35.65 6.87
C ILE A 1050 -7.35 36.49 7.54
N LYS A 1051 -7.71 37.69 8.02
CA LYS A 1051 -6.87 38.51 8.92
C LYS A 1051 -7.35 38.35 10.36
N LEU A 1052 -6.46 37.97 11.27
CA LEU A 1052 -6.72 37.84 12.71
C LEU A 1052 -5.43 38.02 13.48
N ASP A 1053 -5.31 39.10 14.27
CA ASP A 1053 -4.05 39.54 14.87
C ASP A 1053 -3.40 38.51 15.83
N ALA A 1054 -4.20 37.58 16.35
CA ALA A 1054 -3.72 36.44 17.15
C ALA A 1054 -3.04 35.33 16.32
N PHE A 1055 -3.08 35.39 14.98
CA PHE A 1055 -2.56 34.37 14.07
C PHE A 1055 -1.69 34.95 12.95
N THR A 1056 -2.10 36.08 12.36
CA THR A 1056 -1.41 36.71 11.22
C THR A 1056 -0.25 37.62 11.62
N ASN A 1057 -0.29 38.17 12.84
CA ASN A 1057 0.67 39.16 13.30
C ASN A 1057 1.67 38.49 14.24
N THR A 1058 2.95 38.83 14.06
CA THR A 1058 4.08 38.29 14.82
C THR A 1058 4.00 38.64 16.31
N TYR A 1059 4.48 37.74 17.16
CA TYR A 1059 4.78 37.99 18.58
C TYR A 1059 6.28 38.27 18.69
N THR A 1060 6.65 39.41 19.28
CA THR A 1060 8.04 39.86 19.39
C THR A 1060 8.29 40.24 20.83
N ILE A 1061 9.24 39.57 21.50
CA ILE A 1061 9.53 39.77 22.92
C ILE A 1061 11.05 39.69 23.08
N ASN A 1062 11.67 40.83 23.40
CA ASN A 1062 13.11 41.04 23.27
C ASN A 1062 13.59 40.56 21.89
N ASN A 1063 14.54 39.63 21.84
CA ASN A 1063 15.10 39.08 20.59
C ASN A 1063 14.32 37.86 20.06
N VAL A 1064 13.26 37.40 20.74
CA VAL A 1064 12.50 36.21 20.34
C VAL A 1064 11.29 36.61 19.51
N THR A 1065 11.29 36.19 18.24
CA THR A 1065 10.28 36.56 17.24
C THR A 1065 9.56 35.29 16.75
N VAL A 1066 8.24 35.18 16.96
CA VAL A 1066 7.44 33.99 16.64
C VAL A 1066 6.16 34.38 15.90
N SER A 1067 5.90 33.74 14.75
CA SER A 1067 4.72 34.00 13.94
C SER A 1067 3.98 32.68 13.63
N PRO A 1068 2.70 32.53 14.01
CA PRO A 1068 1.91 31.34 13.68
C PRO A 1068 1.75 31.15 12.16
N LEU A 1069 1.54 32.25 11.44
CA LEU A 1069 1.40 32.23 9.98
C LEU A 1069 2.68 31.76 9.29
N ASP A 1070 3.85 32.26 9.68
CA ASP A 1070 5.13 31.87 9.06
C ASP A 1070 5.52 30.43 9.42
N LEU A 1071 5.25 29.99 10.65
CA LEU A 1071 5.36 28.58 11.04
C LEU A 1071 4.44 27.70 10.19
N MET A 1072 3.20 28.12 9.91
CA MET A 1072 2.28 27.39 9.03
C MET A 1072 2.80 27.29 7.59
N MET A 1073 3.32 28.38 7.03
CA MET A 1073 3.88 28.37 5.66
C MET A 1073 5.10 27.44 5.57
N ARG A 1074 6.01 27.46 6.57
CA ARG A 1074 7.15 26.51 6.65
C ARG A 1074 6.69 25.05 6.72
N GLN A 1075 5.63 24.73 7.48
CA GLN A 1075 5.06 23.37 7.52
C GLN A 1075 4.42 22.95 6.18
N LEU A 1076 3.83 23.89 5.43
CA LEU A 1076 3.32 23.62 4.08
C LEU A 1076 4.45 23.44 3.05
N GLN A 1077 5.57 24.16 3.17
CA GLN A 1077 6.77 23.95 2.34
C GLN A 1077 7.36 22.53 2.58
N VAL A 1078 7.45 22.10 3.84
CA VAL A 1078 7.82 20.72 4.22
C VAL A 1078 6.86 19.68 3.61
N MET A 1079 5.55 19.88 3.74
CA MET A 1079 4.55 18.96 3.20
C MET A 1079 4.62 18.86 1.66
N THR A 1080 4.71 20.00 0.98
CA THR A 1080 4.76 20.04 -0.49
C THR A 1080 6.04 19.43 -1.06
N ALA A 1081 7.20 19.62 -0.40
CA ALA A 1081 8.43 18.93 -0.77
C ALA A 1081 8.28 17.40 -0.72
N ARG A 1082 7.72 16.84 0.37
CA ARG A 1082 7.44 15.39 0.46
C ARG A 1082 6.45 14.91 -0.60
N TYR A 1083 5.43 15.71 -0.92
CA TYR A 1083 4.46 15.39 -1.97
C TYR A 1083 5.09 15.30 -3.38
N ARG A 1084 6.06 16.16 -3.72
CA ARG A 1084 6.74 16.11 -5.04
C ARG A 1084 7.41 14.76 -5.33
N ILE A 1085 7.96 14.10 -4.31
CA ILE A 1085 8.72 12.84 -4.44
C ILE A 1085 8.05 11.61 -3.80
N GLY A 1086 6.81 11.72 -3.31
CA GLY A 1086 6.11 10.61 -2.66
C GLY A 1086 6.74 10.16 -1.34
N ASP A 1087 7.38 11.06 -0.60
CA ASP A 1087 8.28 10.76 0.53
C ASP A 1087 9.36 9.71 0.20
N GLY A 1088 9.90 9.78 -1.03
CA GLY A 1088 10.89 8.86 -1.58
C GLY A 1088 10.33 7.77 -2.50
N THR A 1089 9.00 7.62 -2.62
CA THR A 1089 8.36 6.54 -3.41
C THR A 1089 7.98 6.91 -4.86
N GLY A 1090 8.38 8.10 -5.32
CA GLY A 1090 8.15 8.59 -6.70
C GLY A 1090 6.75 9.17 -6.99
N GLY A 1091 5.78 9.04 -6.07
CA GLY A 1091 4.44 9.58 -6.26
C GLY A 1091 3.56 9.57 -5.01
N THR A 1092 2.49 10.37 -5.03
CA THR A 1092 1.46 10.45 -3.99
C THR A 1092 0.08 10.16 -4.56
N TYR A 1093 -0.78 9.51 -3.77
CA TYR A 1093 -2.11 9.07 -4.20
C TYR A 1093 -3.19 9.46 -3.20
N VAL A 1094 -4.29 10.02 -3.69
CA VAL A 1094 -5.39 10.53 -2.86
C VAL A 1094 -6.18 9.37 -2.22
N GLY A 1095 -6.50 9.50 -0.93
CA GLY A 1095 -7.42 8.62 -0.24
C GLY A 1095 -8.06 9.24 1.02
N PRO A 1096 -8.97 8.53 1.71
CA PRO A 1096 -9.69 9.03 2.89
C PRO A 1096 -8.83 9.29 4.13
N ALA A 1097 -7.53 8.98 4.08
CA ALA A 1097 -6.57 9.21 5.18
C ALA A 1097 -5.34 10.05 4.79
N ASN A 1098 -5.14 10.32 3.49
CA ASN A 1098 -4.09 11.15 2.92
C ASN A 1098 -4.72 11.94 1.75
N ASN A 1099 -5.00 13.23 1.94
CA ASN A 1099 -5.54 14.11 0.89
C ASN A 1099 -5.24 15.58 1.18
N CYS A 1100 -5.29 16.41 0.14
CA CYS A 1100 -4.96 17.83 0.19
C CYS A 1100 -5.62 18.58 1.36
N SER A 1101 -6.89 18.30 1.68
CA SER A 1101 -7.63 18.94 2.78
C SER A 1101 -7.17 18.44 4.15
N GLN A 1102 -7.08 17.13 4.37
CA GLN A 1102 -6.58 16.54 5.63
C GLN A 1102 -5.15 16.99 5.94
N ASP A 1103 -4.23 16.86 4.98
CA ASP A 1103 -2.80 17.07 5.21
C ASP A 1103 -2.43 18.56 5.28
N SER A 1104 -3.09 19.43 4.51
CA SER A 1104 -2.96 20.89 4.68
C SER A 1104 -3.41 21.35 6.06
N ASN A 1105 -4.49 20.77 6.62
CA ASN A 1105 -4.98 21.13 7.95
C ASN A 1105 -4.01 20.75 9.08
N GLN A 1106 -3.14 19.75 8.90
CA GLN A 1106 -2.12 19.43 9.89
C GLN A 1106 -1.08 20.57 10.06
N ALA A 1107 -0.75 21.30 9.00
CA ALA A 1107 0.12 22.48 9.11
C ALA A 1107 -0.49 23.60 9.99
N LEU A 1108 -1.82 23.77 9.95
CA LEU A 1108 -2.52 24.72 10.82
C LEU A 1108 -2.43 24.29 12.29
N PHE A 1109 -2.73 23.03 12.63
CA PHE A 1109 -2.59 22.53 14.00
C PHE A 1109 -1.14 22.59 14.50
N ALA A 1110 -0.19 22.17 13.66
CA ALA A 1110 1.24 22.17 13.97
C ALA A 1110 1.76 23.59 14.26
N SER A 1111 1.34 24.62 13.52
CA SER A 1111 1.76 26.00 13.75
C SER A 1111 1.28 26.58 15.09
N ILE A 1112 -0.01 26.34 15.44
CA ILE A 1112 -0.60 26.81 16.70
C ILE A 1112 0.04 26.08 17.88
N ARG A 1113 0.15 24.74 17.81
CA ARG A 1113 0.82 23.91 18.83
C ARG A 1113 2.28 24.32 19.01
N THR A 1114 3.02 24.55 17.92
CA THR A 1114 4.44 24.95 17.97
C THR A 1114 4.63 26.34 18.55
N THR A 1115 3.80 27.33 18.16
CA THR A 1115 3.82 28.67 18.78
C THR A 1115 3.59 28.58 20.29
N ALA A 1116 2.54 27.86 20.71
CA ALA A 1116 2.23 27.66 22.12
C ALA A 1116 3.26 26.80 22.86
N ARG A 1117 4.11 26.03 22.16
CA ARG A 1117 5.21 25.25 22.74
C ARG A 1117 6.45 26.13 22.94
N ILE A 1118 6.92 26.81 21.89
CA ILE A 1118 8.09 27.71 21.93
C ILE A 1118 7.95 28.75 23.05
N LEU A 1119 6.76 29.36 23.17
CA LEU A 1119 6.52 30.36 24.23
C LEU A 1119 6.50 29.74 25.63
N ARG A 1120 6.02 28.50 25.83
CA ARG A 1120 6.05 27.83 27.14
C ARG A 1120 7.42 27.27 27.53
N GLU A 1121 8.22 26.86 26.55
CA GLU A 1121 9.60 26.37 26.75
C GLU A 1121 10.59 27.49 27.12
N ASN A 1122 10.17 28.76 27.04
CA ASN A 1122 10.95 29.92 27.45
C ASN A 1122 10.22 30.68 28.58
N PRO A 1123 10.27 30.23 29.84
CA PRO A 1123 9.43 30.77 30.92
C PRO A 1123 9.59 32.28 31.16
N GLN A 1124 10.81 32.82 30.99
CA GLN A 1124 11.08 34.26 31.09
C GLN A 1124 10.38 35.05 29.96
N VAL A 1125 10.43 34.54 28.73
CA VAL A 1125 9.75 35.13 27.56
C VAL A 1125 8.24 35.07 27.74
N LEU A 1126 7.70 33.98 28.29
CA LEU A 1126 6.28 33.91 28.66
C LEU A 1126 5.93 34.92 29.75
N GLN A 1127 6.74 35.05 30.80
CA GLN A 1127 6.48 36.01 31.88
C GLN A 1127 6.44 37.45 31.35
N MET A 1128 7.30 37.80 30.39
CA MET A 1128 7.27 39.09 29.70
C MET A 1128 6.06 39.21 28.74
N LEU A 1129 5.68 38.15 28.02
CA LEU A 1129 4.44 38.12 27.22
C LEU A 1129 3.20 38.48 28.08
N LEU A 1130 3.13 37.91 29.29
CA LEU A 1130 2.02 38.12 30.21
C LEU A 1130 1.99 39.52 30.85
N GLN A 1131 3.06 40.33 30.69
CA GLN A 1131 3.09 41.74 31.10
C GLN A 1131 2.54 42.67 30.00
N GLU A 1132 2.63 42.28 28.72
CA GLU A 1132 2.06 43.02 27.60
C GLU A 1132 0.60 42.62 27.32
N VAL A 1133 -0.34 43.45 27.77
CA VAL A 1133 -1.79 43.16 27.74
C VAL A 1133 -2.32 42.78 26.35
N ASP A 1134 -1.82 43.37 25.24
CA ASP A 1134 -2.24 42.97 23.88
C ASP A 1134 -1.67 41.60 23.47
N GLN A 1135 -0.36 41.37 23.66
CA GLN A 1135 0.26 40.09 23.33
C GLN A 1135 -0.34 38.95 24.17
N GLU A 1136 -0.63 39.20 25.45
CA GLU A 1136 -1.35 38.27 26.33
C GLU A 1136 -2.74 37.91 25.78
N GLN A 1137 -3.55 38.92 25.44
CA GLN A 1137 -4.89 38.69 24.90
C GLN A 1137 -4.85 37.98 23.54
N ARG A 1138 -3.91 38.34 22.67
CA ARG A 1138 -3.68 37.64 21.38
C ARG A 1138 -3.28 36.19 21.62
N PHE A 1139 -2.36 35.90 22.53
CA PHE A 1139 -1.93 34.53 22.81
C PHE A 1139 -3.05 33.67 23.42
N LYS A 1140 -3.84 34.22 24.35
CA LYS A 1140 -5.06 33.58 24.89
C LYS A 1140 -6.07 33.27 23.78
N LYS A 1141 -6.29 34.21 22.84
CA LYS A 1141 -7.16 33.99 21.66
C LYS A 1141 -6.62 32.87 20.76
N LEU A 1142 -5.31 32.83 20.50
CA LEU A 1142 -4.64 31.79 19.69
C LEU A 1142 -4.77 30.39 20.29
N GLN A 1143 -4.56 30.25 21.61
CA GLN A 1143 -4.73 28.98 22.31
C GLN A 1143 -6.18 28.47 22.25
N LEU A 1144 -7.15 29.36 22.46
CA LEU A 1144 -8.58 29.02 22.36
C LEU A 1144 -8.97 28.65 20.93
N LEU A 1145 -8.50 29.40 19.92
CA LEU A 1145 -8.69 29.10 18.50
C LEU A 1145 -8.19 27.70 18.14
N GLY A 1146 -6.98 27.32 18.56
CA GLY A 1146 -6.43 25.97 18.34
C GLY A 1146 -7.33 24.87 18.91
N LYS A 1147 -7.74 25.01 20.17
CA LYS A 1147 -8.63 24.03 20.84
C LYS A 1147 -10.00 23.91 20.14
N ASP A 1148 -10.56 25.02 19.67
CA ASP A 1148 -11.85 25.06 18.96
C ASP A 1148 -11.75 24.45 17.54
N LEU A 1149 -10.63 24.63 16.85
CA LEU A 1149 -10.35 24.02 15.55
C LEU A 1149 -10.15 22.51 15.68
N GLU A 1150 -9.31 22.06 16.62
CA GLU A 1150 -9.06 20.64 16.87
C GLU A 1150 -10.35 19.89 17.21
N GLY A 1151 -11.14 20.39 18.18
CA GLY A 1151 -12.39 19.76 18.60
C GLY A 1151 -13.48 19.67 17.52
N LYS A 1152 -13.44 20.53 16.49
CA LYS A 1152 -14.36 20.46 15.34
C LYS A 1152 -13.84 19.55 14.25
N LEU A 1153 -12.60 19.74 13.82
CA LEU A 1153 -12.03 19.11 12.61
C LEU A 1153 -11.50 17.69 12.89
N GLN A 1154 -11.17 17.37 14.14
CA GLN A 1154 -10.73 16.03 14.60
C GLN A 1154 -11.75 15.42 15.58
N SER A 1155 -13.05 15.68 15.40
CA SER A 1155 -14.11 15.42 16.39
C SER A 1155 -14.28 13.96 16.86
N LEU A 1156 -13.63 12.99 16.22
CA LEU A 1156 -13.69 11.56 16.54
C LEU A 1156 -12.29 10.88 16.53
N GLY A 1157 -11.19 11.63 16.59
CA GLY A 1157 -9.83 11.08 16.54
C GLY A 1157 -8.78 11.92 17.30
N GLY A 1158 -7.75 11.26 17.83
CA GLY A 1158 -6.58 11.93 18.39
C GLY A 1158 -5.61 12.41 17.32
N SER A 1159 -4.63 13.25 17.70
CA SER A 1159 -3.64 13.77 16.75
C SER A 1159 -2.77 12.66 16.16
N ARG A 1160 -2.44 12.80 14.87
CA ARG A 1160 -1.61 11.87 14.09
C ARG A 1160 -0.19 11.78 14.68
N THR A 1161 0.09 10.68 15.38
CA THR A 1161 1.42 10.42 15.99
C THR A 1161 2.51 10.11 14.97
N ASP A 1162 2.15 9.79 13.72
CA ASP A 1162 3.07 9.70 12.59
C ASP A 1162 3.57 11.10 12.14
N TRP A 1163 2.76 12.15 12.34
CA TRP A 1163 3.16 13.55 12.14
C TRP A 1163 4.22 14.00 13.16
N GLU A 1164 4.05 13.65 14.43
CA GLU A 1164 4.98 14.01 15.52
C GLU A 1164 6.35 13.31 15.42
N LYS A 1165 6.43 12.19 14.69
CA LYS A 1165 7.64 11.38 14.55
C LYS A 1165 8.30 11.38 13.16
N ASN A 1166 7.69 12.01 12.15
CA ASN A 1166 8.09 11.92 10.75
C ASN A 1166 8.09 10.49 10.14
N GLU A 1167 7.31 9.55 10.71
CA GLU A 1167 7.22 8.13 10.27
C GLU A 1167 6.34 7.96 8.99
N TYR A 1168 6.63 8.72 7.93
CA TYR A 1168 5.78 8.77 6.73
C TYR A 1168 5.96 7.59 5.75
N ASN A 1169 4.90 7.35 4.98
CA ASN A 1169 4.79 6.41 3.85
C ASN A 1169 3.74 6.98 2.87
N LEU A 1170 4.00 8.15 2.26
CA LEU A 1170 3.00 8.88 1.45
C LEU A 1170 2.62 8.16 0.14
N GLY A 1171 3.44 7.23 -0.35
CA GLY A 1171 3.07 6.31 -1.44
C GLY A 1171 2.10 5.19 -1.05
N SER A 1172 1.63 5.11 0.21
CA SER A 1172 0.70 4.06 0.64
C SER A 1172 -0.75 4.37 0.25
N THR A 1173 -1.40 3.36 -0.35
CA THR A 1173 -2.78 3.43 -0.82
C THR A 1173 -3.78 3.02 0.26
N LEU A 1174 -5.06 3.34 0.04
CA LEU A 1174 -6.19 2.93 0.90
C LEU A 1174 -6.09 1.47 1.38
N GLU A 1175 -5.74 0.58 0.44
CA GLU A 1175 -5.70 -0.87 0.58
C GLU A 1175 -4.55 -1.39 1.47
N ASP A 1176 -3.55 -0.56 1.81
CA ASP A 1176 -2.34 -1.01 2.50
C ASP A 1176 -2.51 -1.13 4.02
N ASN A 1177 -3.45 -0.38 4.61
CA ASN A 1177 -3.89 -0.52 6.00
C ASN A 1177 -5.39 -0.17 6.14
N PRO A 1178 -6.31 -0.92 5.51
CA PRO A 1178 -7.69 -0.47 5.28
C PRO A 1178 -8.46 -0.16 6.58
N LEU A 1179 -8.24 -0.91 7.66
CA LEU A 1179 -8.89 -0.62 8.94
C LEU A 1179 -8.37 0.66 9.59
N ARG A 1180 -7.05 0.88 9.68
CA ARG A 1180 -6.48 2.13 10.21
C ARG A 1180 -6.92 3.31 9.35
N ASN A 1181 -6.80 3.19 8.04
CA ASN A 1181 -7.15 4.25 7.09
C ASN A 1181 -8.64 4.60 7.14
N LEU A 1182 -9.53 3.60 7.29
CA LEU A 1182 -10.97 3.82 7.49
C LEU A 1182 -11.26 4.51 8.83
N TRP A 1183 -10.67 4.07 9.94
CA TRP A 1183 -10.81 4.73 11.24
C TRP A 1183 -10.26 6.17 11.24
N THR A 1184 -9.15 6.43 10.56
CA THR A 1184 -8.60 7.79 10.39
C THR A 1184 -9.52 8.69 9.55
N GLY A 1185 -10.07 8.19 8.45
CA GLY A 1185 -11.02 8.93 7.62
C GLY A 1185 -12.36 9.21 8.32
N LEU A 1186 -12.91 8.23 9.03
CA LEU A 1186 -14.11 8.42 9.87
C LEU A 1186 -13.84 9.39 11.03
N GLY A 1187 -12.68 9.27 11.69
CA GLY A 1187 -12.25 10.12 12.81
C GLY A 1187 -12.09 11.60 12.46
N SER A 1188 -11.90 11.91 11.16
CA SER A 1188 -11.60 13.25 10.64
C SER A 1188 -12.53 13.68 9.49
N TRP A 1189 -13.72 13.08 9.38
CA TRP A 1189 -14.58 13.16 8.19
C TRP A 1189 -14.91 14.58 7.70
N GLN A 1190 -14.95 15.57 8.60
CA GLN A 1190 -15.18 16.98 8.25
C GLN A 1190 -14.05 17.58 7.40
N THR A 1191 -12.84 17.02 7.48
CA THR A 1191 -11.70 17.39 6.65
C THR A 1191 -11.59 16.59 5.34
N MET A 1192 -12.37 15.53 5.14
CA MET A 1192 -12.40 14.80 3.86
C MET A 1192 -13.15 15.56 2.74
N LEU A 1193 -13.93 16.59 3.09
CA LEU A 1193 -14.68 17.42 2.13
C LEU A 1193 -14.07 18.84 2.07
N PRO A 1194 -13.36 19.21 0.99
CA PRO A 1194 -12.70 20.51 0.83
C PRO A 1194 -13.50 21.74 1.27
N ARG A 1195 -14.72 21.89 0.75
CA ARG A 1195 -15.60 23.02 1.10
C ARG A 1195 -16.07 22.97 2.55
N LYS A 1196 -16.31 21.78 3.11
CA LYS A 1196 -16.73 21.61 4.51
C LYS A 1196 -15.61 22.00 5.48
N ALA A 1197 -14.37 21.65 5.16
CA ALA A 1197 -13.19 22.08 5.89
C ALA A 1197 -13.09 23.61 5.88
N SER A 1198 -13.11 24.24 4.69
CA SER A 1198 -13.10 25.70 4.49
C SER A 1198 -14.20 26.40 5.31
N ASP A 1199 -15.47 26.01 5.13
CA ASP A 1199 -16.62 26.56 5.87
C ASP A 1199 -16.38 26.51 7.39
N THR A 1200 -15.82 25.41 7.90
CA THR A 1200 -15.61 25.16 9.34
C THR A 1200 -14.42 25.94 9.91
N ILE A 1201 -13.32 26.07 9.15
CA ILE A 1201 -12.16 26.91 9.51
C ILE A 1201 -12.62 28.37 9.63
N VAL A 1202 -13.23 28.91 8.57
CA VAL A 1202 -13.61 30.33 8.50
C VAL A 1202 -14.66 30.68 9.55
N GLN A 1203 -15.66 29.80 9.79
CA GLN A 1203 -16.61 29.97 10.90
C GLN A 1203 -15.92 30.10 12.27
N THR A 1204 -14.81 29.39 12.46
CA THR A 1204 -14.06 29.36 13.71
C THR A 1204 -13.17 30.60 13.84
N PHE A 1205 -12.46 31.02 12.81
CA PHE A 1205 -11.75 32.31 12.81
C PHE A 1205 -12.73 33.50 13.04
N LEU A 1206 -13.91 33.48 12.42
CA LEU A 1206 -14.99 34.46 12.68
C LEU A 1206 -15.54 34.42 14.12
N LYS A 1207 -15.40 33.31 14.87
CA LYS A 1207 -15.74 33.25 16.31
C LYS A 1207 -14.73 34.04 17.15
N TYR A 1208 -13.46 34.10 16.74
CA TYR A 1208 -12.39 34.79 17.47
C TYR A 1208 -12.12 36.22 16.98
N GLY A 1209 -13.00 36.77 16.13
CA GLY A 1209 -12.97 38.18 15.72
C GLY A 1209 -12.17 38.47 14.45
N ALA A 1210 -11.90 37.47 13.61
CA ALA A 1210 -11.22 37.67 12.34
C ALA A 1210 -12.00 38.61 11.38
N SER A 1211 -11.27 39.41 10.63
CA SER A 1211 -11.76 40.11 9.43
C SER A 1211 -11.52 39.20 8.22
N VAL A 1212 -12.54 38.99 7.39
CA VAL A 1212 -12.49 37.98 6.31
C VAL A 1212 -12.88 38.61 4.98
N TRP A 1213 -11.99 38.59 3.99
CA TRP A 1213 -12.29 38.98 2.61
C TRP A 1213 -12.59 37.74 1.77
N ILE A 1214 -13.62 37.78 0.93
CA ILE A 1214 -14.06 36.64 0.10
C ILE A 1214 -13.96 37.07 -1.36
N LEU A 1215 -13.10 36.38 -2.12
CA LEU A 1215 -12.88 36.59 -3.54
C LEU A 1215 -13.42 35.38 -4.32
N ARG A 1216 -14.34 35.62 -5.25
CA ARG A 1216 -14.95 34.57 -6.09
C ARG A 1216 -14.68 34.81 -7.56
N THR A 1217 -14.39 33.74 -8.29
CA THR A 1217 -14.40 33.73 -9.77
C THR A 1217 -15.22 32.56 -10.29
N ASN A 1218 -15.81 32.68 -11.49
CA ASN A 1218 -16.60 31.63 -12.11
C ASN A 1218 -16.36 31.58 -13.62
N GLN A 1219 -15.28 30.93 -14.08
CA GLN A 1219 -14.93 30.82 -15.51
C GLN A 1219 -14.85 32.21 -16.18
N ILE A 1220 -13.78 32.95 -15.88
CA ILE A 1220 -13.59 34.34 -16.32
C ILE A 1220 -12.41 34.51 -17.28
N GLY A 1221 -12.42 35.63 -18.00
CA GLY A 1221 -11.57 35.88 -19.17
C GLY A 1221 -12.46 36.17 -20.36
N GLY A 1222 -12.25 35.44 -21.46
CA GLY A 1222 -13.26 35.27 -22.51
C GLY A 1222 -14.32 34.21 -22.14
N TYR A 1223 -15.18 33.86 -23.11
CA TYR A 1223 -16.36 33.02 -22.90
C TYR A 1223 -16.40 31.78 -23.82
N ASP A 1224 -16.47 30.57 -23.26
CA ASP A 1224 -16.77 29.32 -23.98
C ASP A 1224 -18.20 28.87 -23.65
N PRO A 1225 -19.18 28.90 -24.57
CA PRO A 1225 -20.58 28.56 -24.28
C PRO A 1225 -20.83 27.07 -23.99
N ASP A 1226 -19.86 26.17 -24.18
CA ASP A 1226 -20.04 24.73 -24.00
C ASP A 1226 -19.61 24.20 -22.62
N THR A 1227 -18.96 25.03 -21.80
CA THR A 1227 -18.61 24.72 -20.39
C THR A 1227 -19.61 25.34 -19.43
N GLU A 1228 -19.72 24.80 -18.21
CA GLU A 1228 -20.47 25.41 -17.10
C GLU A 1228 -19.71 25.25 -15.78
N PRO A 1229 -19.91 26.11 -14.76
CA PRO A 1229 -19.26 25.95 -13.46
C PRO A 1229 -20.04 25.01 -12.55
N ILE A 1230 -19.37 24.03 -11.94
CA ILE A 1230 -19.98 23.11 -10.94
C ILE A 1230 -19.51 23.49 -9.53
N ALA A 1231 -20.42 23.65 -8.57
CA ALA A 1231 -20.06 23.90 -7.17
C ALA A 1231 -19.51 22.63 -6.48
N PRO A 1232 -18.46 22.73 -5.64
CA PRO A 1232 -18.02 21.60 -4.83
C PRO A 1232 -19.01 21.31 -3.69
N ILE A 1233 -19.16 20.04 -3.35
CA ILE A 1233 -20.14 19.54 -2.37
C ILE A 1233 -19.83 20.01 -0.93
N THR A 1234 -20.87 20.28 -0.15
CA THR A 1234 -20.79 20.52 1.30
C THR A 1234 -22.05 19.93 1.98
N LEU A 1235 -21.95 19.70 3.29
CA LEU A 1235 -23.01 19.13 4.14
C LEU A 1235 -23.52 20.18 5.14
#